data_AF-A0A2P9CUD6-F1
#
_entry.id   AF-A0A2P9CUD6-F1
#
_cell.length_a   1.000
_cell.length_b   1.000
_cell.length_c   1.000
_cell.angle_alpha   90.00
_cell.angle_beta   90.00
_cell.angle_gamma   90.00
#
_symmetry.space_group_name_H-M   'P 1'
#
loop_
_entity.id
_entity.type
_entity.pdbx_description
1 polymer ?
#
loop_
_entity_poly.entity_id
_entity_poly.type
_entity_poly.pdbx_seq_one_letter_code
_entity_poly.pdbx_strand_id
1 'polypeptide(L)'
;MIYNDILIFCGNKLRGIITCKIFIWLLILFRLFNCLFVVTSFYADEYFQSVEIAHFWVYGYGHMPWEWEPCITLRSIITPFIYYLLFLFLKITNIDYPLCVLYLPKICHAIFAALCDLGIYKLLVYWYVELYNDFGICEDKIKSNQINTYINIKEKNVNHQNNNNKNNKNNNNNNNNNNIMFSNPYDLICTILCCHFFCWFYFYSICRTSSHSFECLFNIWGVYFLSQNYYPLKNKSNSMEKVHILLQNSLMIKKGKTNLNECTKLKERREDHHDFYAYEKEHIYEKGTQNCKQNDNNMYDNNMYGHNMYEHNIYSTTHLDCSKFNKIREIKNLLFSLFFSSLSVIFRPNALIFWLSLYILYFIKNIFDKQNKISYKEIFFIALTYTFFFLTIIIIIDSYYFGHITFPFLNFFVYNFLSGNNKYFGGHSFFFYFFCVIPSIYLTLTPCLFYGYYIIYNHIMNKRKYKTINIYMYILKRIDWIVYFATHLEILSLSFSKHKEHKIIIGYIPFLTIFIGYALYIIKLDIKKYNNKNIKNIENIKYIHNNNNINKYDKITIKGKNKSIFFISSALFINISFILQFLCILFFCLIHNRSPEQVASYFRNLKAKDDQNIYIFITDCYDIPLYSHIHRKFNIGFLDCSPYDTNNDKATKSWRKRIYEDKFKQQFFNIFQENKNNNNNDTNNTYIDTITPYIIPDKSFYWFGHHHFNKKKKFQYIYQNINFSCLNYRFHIPLRGQLPTYIVTTSIQLTHLQLFLSTYNYKLETKPFFSYFIINEAKRIVPLYHYIFKRTPS
;
A
#
# COMPACT_ATOMS: atom_id res chain seq x y z
N MET A 1 3.03 29.44 -2.93
CA MET A 1 3.90 29.43 -1.73
C MET A 1 3.57 28.24 -0.83
N ILE A 2 2.31 27.85 -0.64
CA ILE A 2 1.85 26.68 0.15
C ILE A 2 2.74 25.41 0.07
N TYR A 3 2.99 24.83 -1.10
CA TYR A 3 3.81 23.61 -1.22
C TYR A 3 5.27 23.81 -0.76
N ASN A 4 5.87 24.96 -1.10
CA ASN A 4 7.23 25.28 -0.66
C ASN A 4 7.28 25.56 0.84
N ASP A 5 6.25 26.21 1.40
CA ASP A 5 6.15 26.50 2.83
C ASP A 5 5.94 25.22 3.65
N ILE A 6 5.10 24.30 3.16
CA ILE A 6 4.94 22.94 3.72
C ILE A 6 6.28 22.21 3.72
N LEU A 7 7.02 22.23 2.61
CA LEU A 7 8.31 21.55 2.54
C LEU A 7 9.39 22.18 3.43
N ILE A 8 9.41 23.51 3.59
CA ILE A 8 10.33 24.21 4.49
C ILE A 8 9.98 23.90 5.95
N PHE A 9 8.70 23.90 6.29
CA PHE A 9 8.20 23.51 7.62
C PHE A 9 8.51 22.05 7.93
N CYS A 10 8.31 21.14 6.98
CA CYS A 10 8.68 19.73 7.11
C CYS A 10 10.19 19.58 7.25
N GLY A 11 11.02 20.12 6.34
CA GLY A 11 12.47 19.88 6.33
C GLY A 11 13.18 20.13 7.67
N ASN A 12 12.82 21.20 8.39
CA ASN A 12 13.49 21.58 9.64
C ASN A 12 12.94 20.85 10.88
N LYS A 13 11.64 20.53 10.93
CA LYS A 13 10.97 19.93 12.10
C LYS A 13 10.87 18.41 12.03
N LEU A 14 10.70 17.86 10.82
CA LEU A 14 10.52 16.42 10.60
C LEU A 14 11.80 15.65 10.99
N ARG A 15 13.00 16.23 10.80
CA ARG A 15 14.29 15.56 11.09
C ARG A 15 14.43 15.11 12.55
N GLY A 16 13.91 15.89 13.52
CA GLY A 16 13.95 15.53 14.94
C GLY A 16 12.76 14.66 15.39
N ILE A 17 11.58 14.85 14.79
CA ILE A 17 10.37 14.08 15.14
C ILE A 17 10.47 12.64 14.61
N ILE A 18 11.03 12.46 13.43
CA ILE A 18 11.08 11.20 12.70
C ILE A 18 11.93 10.13 13.40
N THR A 19 13.02 10.51 14.06
CA THR A 19 13.93 9.57 14.75
C THR A 19 13.43 9.17 16.13
N CYS A 20 12.33 9.78 16.60
CA CYS A 20 11.80 9.57 17.92
C CYS A 20 10.76 8.43 17.93
N LYS A 21 10.68 7.67 19.04
CA LYS A 21 9.60 6.70 19.30
C LYS A 21 8.20 7.35 19.21
N ILE A 22 8.11 8.67 19.32
CA ILE A 22 6.87 9.45 19.15
C ILE A 22 6.32 9.37 17.72
N PHE A 23 7.15 9.16 16.70
CA PHE A 23 6.72 9.17 15.30
C PHE A 23 5.64 8.13 14.98
N ILE A 24 5.77 6.91 15.53
CA ILE A 24 4.76 5.85 15.31
C ILE A 24 3.41 6.23 15.94
N TRP A 25 3.42 6.85 17.12
CA TRP A 25 2.21 7.31 17.79
C TRP A 25 1.52 8.43 17.01
N LEU A 26 2.29 9.35 16.41
CA LEU A 26 1.74 10.37 15.51
C LEU A 26 1.07 9.77 14.28
N LEU A 27 1.67 8.74 13.67
CA LEU A 27 1.08 8.02 12.53
C LEU A 27 -0.21 7.30 12.94
N ILE A 28 -0.22 6.64 14.10
CA ILE A 28 -1.41 5.97 14.64
C ILE A 28 -2.53 6.99 14.89
N LEU A 29 -2.23 8.10 15.58
CA LEU A 29 -3.21 9.16 15.83
C LEU A 29 -3.75 9.77 14.53
N PHE A 30 -2.87 10.01 13.56
CA PHE A 30 -3.26 10.49 12.23
C PHE A 30 -4.21 9.51 11.52
N ARG A 31 -3.94 8.20 11.58
CA ARG A 31 -4.79 7.19 10.94
C ARG A 31 -6.08 6.89 11.69
N LEU A 32 -6.09 7.00 13.02
CA LEU A 32 -7.31 6.98 13.82
C LEU A 32 -8.21 8.18 13.45
N PHE A 33 -7.63 9.38 13.35
CA PHE A 33 -8.34 10.55 12.87
C PHE A 33 -8.89 10.32 11.45
N ASN A 34 -8.06 9.84 10.52
CA ASN A 34 -8.49 9.52 9.15
C ASN A 34 -9.68 8.55 9.15
N CYS A 35 -9.61 7.47 9.93
CA CYS A 35 -10.68 6.47 9.98
C CYS A 35 -12.02 7.04 10.48
N LEU A 36 -11.98 7.94 11.46
CA LEU A 36 -13.17 8.66 11.95
C LEU A 36 -13.64 9.75 10.97
N PHE A 37 -12.71 10.35 10.23
CA PHE A 37 -12.98 11.37 9.23
C PHE A 37 -13.72 10.79 8.02
N VAL A 38 -13.49 9.51 7.69
CA VAL A 38 -14.22 8.87 6.59
C VAL A 38 -15.58 8.35 7.07
N VAL A 39 -16.65 8.99 6.61
CA VAL A 39 -18.04 8.69 7.00
C VAL A 39 -18.88 8.08 5.87
N THR A 40 -18.24 7.63 4.80
CA THR A 40 -18.90 7.09 3.61
C THR A 40 -18.80 5.56 3.55
N SER A 41 -19.51 4.90 2.63
CA SER A 41 -19.36 3.45 2.32
C SER A 41 -18.67 3.24 0.96
N PHE A 42 -17.91 2.16 0.79
CA PHE A 42 -17.08 1.95 -0.41
C PHE A 42 -16.89 0.46 -0.64
N TYR A 43 -17.44 -0.07 -1.74
CA TYR A 43 -17.38 -1.48 -2.13
C TYR A 43 -17.71 -2.46 -0.98
N ALA A 44 -18.94 -2.96 -0.97
CA ALA A 44 -19.43 -3.85 0.10
C ALA A 44 -18.50 -5.02 0.43
N ASP A 45 -17.84 -5.59 -0.58
CA ASP A 45 -16.96 -6.74 -0.46
C ASP A 45 -15.68 -6.48 0.33
N GLU A 46 -15.17 -5.25 0.28
CA GLU A 46 -14.01 -4.82 1.08
C GLU A 46 -14.38 -4.20 2.41
N TYR A 47 -15.53 -3.51 2.44
CA TYR A 47 -15.91 -2.67 3.57
C TYR A 47 -16.63 -3.43 4.68
N PHE A 48 -17.55 -4.34 4.35
CA PHE A 48 -18.31 -5.04 5.40
C PHE A 48 -18.53 -6.54 5.17
N GLN A 49 -18.46 -7.11 3.96
CA GLN A 49 -18.74 -8.54 3.77
C GLN A 49 -17.85 -9.47 4.62
N SER A 50 -16.53 -9.23 4.68
CA SER A 50 -15.62 -10.03 5.51
C SER A 50 -15.91 -9.87 7.01
N VAL A 51 -16.31 -8.66 7.41
CA VAL A 51 -16.69 -8.33 8.79
C VAL A 51 -18.04 -8.96 9.15
N GLU A 52 -18.96 -9.07 8.19
CA GLU A 52 -20.26 -9.71 8.34
C GLU A 52 -20.15 -11.20 8.65
N ILE A 53 -19.23 -11.89 7.95
CA ILE A 53 -18.93 -13.31 8.21
C ILE A 53 -18.34 -13.50 9.61
N ALA A 54 -17.42 -12.61 10.01
CA ALA A 54 -16.84 -12.66 11.34
C ALA A 54 -17.88 -12.40 12.44
N HIS A 55 -18.75 -11.41 12.25
CA HIS A 55 -19.87 -11.13 13.14
C HIS A 55 -20.74 -12.38 13.29
N PHE A 56 -21.08 -13.01 12.17
CA PHE A 56 -21.85 -14.24 12.14
C PHE A 56 -21.21 -15.37 12.94
N TRP A 57 -19.91 -15.64 12.75
CA TRP A 57 -19.22 -16.71 13.50
C TRP A 57 -19.24 -16.49 15.02
N VAL A 58 -19.24 -15.24 15.48
CA VAL A 58 -19.21 -14.91 16.92
C VAL A 58 -20.61 -14.86 17.53
N TYR A 59 -21.57 -14.20 16.88
CA TYR A 59 -22.88 -13.91 17.48
C TYR A 59 -23.98 -14.88 17.05
N GLY A 60 -23.75 -15.72 16.03
CA GLY A 60 -24.67 -16.76 15.58
C GLY A 60 -25.76 -16.28 14.60
N TYR A 61 -25.78 -14.99 14.25
CA TYR A 61 -26.66 -14.41 13.24
C TYR A 61 -25.90 -13.44 12.33
N GLY A 62 -26.36 -13.29 11.09
CA GLY A 62 -25.69 -12.50 10.07
C GLY A 62 -26.02 -12.99 8.66
N HIS A 63 -25.24 -12.52 7.69
CA HIS A 63 -25.35 -12.95 6.30
C HIS A 63 -24.06 -13.60 5.80
N MET A 64 -24.18 -14.73 5.10
CA MET A 64 -23.05 -15.38 4.42
C MET A 64 -23.11 -15.08 2.90
N PRO A 65 -22.15 -14.30 2.36
CA PRO A 65 -22.05 -14.04 0.92
C PRO A 65 -21.76 -15.31 0.12
N TRP A 66 -22.15 -15.32 -1.16
CA TRP A 66 -22.00 -16.48 -2.04
C TRP A 66 -20.54 -16.88 -2.28
N GLU A 67 -19.61 -15.93 -2.13
CA GLU A 67 -18.18 -16.13 -2.33
C GLU A 67 -17.57 -17.10 -1.30
N TRP A 68 -18.19 -17.24 -0.13
CA TRP A 68 -17.80 -18.15 0.95
C TRP A 68 -18.75 -19.36 1.08
N GLU A 69 -19.61 -19.59 0.08
CA GLU A 69 -20.39 -20.83 0.02
C GLU A 69 -19.47 -22.03 -0.16
N PRO A 70 -19.66 -23.15 0.58
CA PRO A 70 -18.79 -24.32 0.48
C PRO A 70 -18.66 -24.89 -0.93
N CYS A 71 -19.68 -24.81 -1.77
CA CYS A 71 -19.59 -25.30 -3.15
C CYS A 71 -18.87 -24.35 -4.12
N ILE A 72 -18.62 -23.10 -3.72
CA ILE A 72 -17.96 -22.07 -4.55
C ILE A 72 -16.52 -21.84 -4.09
N THR A 73 -16.31 -21.65 -2.78
CA THR A 73 -14.99 -21.44 -2.14
C THR A 73 -14.11 -20.43 -2.88
N LEU A 74 -14.66 -19.26 -3.23
CA LEU A 74 -13.95 -18.26 -4.02
C LEU A 74 -12.97 -17.42 -3.19
N ARG A 75 -13.25 -17.25 -1.90
CA ARG A 75 -12.44 -16.44 -0.97
C ARG A 75 -11.96 -17.28 0.21
N SER A 76 -10.73 -17.02 0.64
CA SER A 76 -10.15 -17.63 1.85
C SER A 76 -10.82 -17.09 3.12
N ILE A 77 -10.79 -17.87 4.20
CA ILE A 77 -11.33 -17.48 5.51
C ILE A 77 -10.40 -16.62 6.36
N ILE A 78 -9.16 -16.40 5.93
CA ILE A 78 -8.16 -15.66 6.72
C ILE A 78 -8.60 -14.22 7.00
N THR A 79 -9.17 -13.53 6.01
CA THR A 79 -9.60 -12.13 6.20
C THR A 79 -10.73 -12.02 7.24
N PRO A 80 -11.84 -12.78 7.16
CA PRO A 80 -12.82 -12.84 8.23
C PRO A 80 -12.25 -13.28 9.59
N PHE A 81 -11.26 -14.18 9.61
CA PHE A 81 -10.67 -14.70 10.86
C PHE A 81 -10.01 -13.61 11.71
N ILE A 82 -9.41 -12.59 11.09
CA ILE A 82 -8.87 -11.43 11.83
C ILE A 82 -9.96 -10.74 12.62
N TYR A 83 -11.11 -10.46 12.00
CA TYR A 83 -12.23 -9.78 12.68
C TYR A 83 -12.95 -10.70 13.66
N TYR A 84 -12.95 -12.01 13.41
CA TYR A 84 -13.49 -12.98 14.35
C TYR A 84 -12.80 -12.89 15.70
N LEU A 85 -11.46 -12.79 15.74
CA LEU A 85 -10.72 -12.62 16.99
C LEU A 85 -11.10 -11.32 17.71
N LEU A 86 -11.31 -10.23 16.97
CA LEU A 86 -11.74 -8.94 17.52
C LEU A 86 -13.15 -9.01 18.13
N PHE A 87 -14.09 -9.63 17.44
CA PHE A 87 -15.46 -9.78 17.95
C PHE A 87 -15.55 -10.81 19.06
N LEU A 88 -14.75 -11.88 19.02
CA LEU A 88 -14.67 -12.84 20.11
C LEU A 88 -14.20 -12.16 21.39
N PHE A 89 -13.22 -11.24 21.30
CA PHE A 89 -12.80 -10.41 22.42
C PHE A 89 -13.95 -9.54 22.97
N LEU A 90 -14.73 -8.87 22.11
CA LEU A 90 -15.89 -8.08 22.55
C LEU A 90 -16.93 -8.95 23.26
N LYS A 91 -17.23 -10.13 22.71
CA LYS A 91 -18.20 -11.07 23.29
C LYS A 91 -17.73 -11.63 24.64
N ILE A 92 -16.46 -12.00 24.78
CA ILE A 92 -15.91 -12.52 26.04
C ILE A 92 -15.91 -11.43 27.13
N THR A 93 -15.66 -10.18 26.75
CA THR A 93 -15.64 -9.04 27.68
C THR A 93 -17.02 -8.45 27.97
N ASN A 94 -18.08 -8.90 27.26
CA ASN A 94 -19.43 -8.33 27.32
C ASN A 94 -19.48 -6.82 26.99
N ILE A 95 -18.64 -6.37 26.04
CA ILE A 95 -18.59 -4.97 25.54
C ILE A 95 -19.00 -4.94 24.06
N ASP A 96 -19.89 -5.83 23.65
CA ASP A 96 -20.44 -5.96 22.31
C ASP A 96 -21.54 -4.93 22.01
N TYR A 97 -21.41 -3.69 22.51
CA TYR A 97 -22.31 -2.60 22.14
C TYR A 97 -22.22 -2.32 20.62
N PRO A 98 -23.32 -1.90 19.95
CA PRO A 98 -23.33 -1.67 18.51
C PRO A 98 -22.23 -0.72 17.99
N LEU A 99 -21.82 0.26 18.80
CA LEU A 99 -20.72 1.17 18.45
C LEU A 99 -19.36 0.48 18.56
N CYS A 100 -19.14 -0.38 19.55
CA CYS A 100 -17.89 -1.14 19.71
C CYS A 100 -17.71 -2.11 18.54
N VAL A 101 -18.78 -2.82 18.15
CA VAL A 101 -18.78 -3.72 16.99
C VAL A 101 -18.49 -2.96 15.69
N LEU A 102 -19.03 -1.76 15.50
CA LEU A 102 -18.71 -0.93 14.32
C LEU A 102 -17.25 -0.47 14.30
N TYR A 103 -16.77 0.11 15.40
CA TYR A 103 -15.51 0.86 15.39
C TYR A 103 -14.27 -0.01 15.61
N LEU A 104 -14.38 -1.20 16.21
CA LEU A 104 -13.20 -2.04 16.46
C LEU A 104 -12.49 -2.50 15.17
N PRO A 105 -13.18 -3.01 14.12
CA PRO A 105 -12.55 -3.30 12.82
C PRO A 105 -11.91 -2.05 12.18
N LYS A 106 -12.58 -0.90 12.30
CA LYS A 106 -12.11 0.41 11.80
C LYS A 106 -10.80 0.85 12.47
N ILE A 107 -10.72 0.73 13.79
CA ILE A 107 -9.50 0.99 14.57
C ILE A 107 -8.37 0.04 14.15
N CYS A 108 -8.69 -1.24 13.96
CA CYS A 108 -7.73 -2.23 13.47
C CYS A 108 -7.11 -1.82 12.12
N HIS A 109 -7.95 -1.40 11.15
CA HIS A 109 -7.47 -0.88 9.87
C HIS A 109 -6.59 0.37 10.02
N ALA A 110 -6.95 1.29 10.92
CA ALA A 110 -6.14 2.48 11.16
C ALA A 110 -4.74 2.14 11.67
N ILE A 111 -4.61 1.14 12.55
CA ILE A 111 -3.31 0.67 13.05
C ILE A 111 -2.49 0.06 11.90
N PHE A 112 -3.11 -0.79 11.06
CA PHE A 112 -2.42 -1.36 9.90
C PHE A 112 -2.00 -0.29 8.88
N ALA A 113 -2.84 0.71 8.62
CA ALA A 113 -2.51 1.85 7.76
C ALA A 113 -1.30 2.64 8.32
N ALA A 114 -1.22 2.83 9.63
CA ALA A 114 -0.07 3.48 10.26
C ALA A 114 1.22 2.65 10.11
N LEU A 115 1.12 1.31 10.17
CA LEU A 115 2.24 0.41 9.89
C LEU A 115 2.67 0.45 8.42
N CYS A 116 1.75 0.69 7.48
CA CYS A 116 2.08 0.95 6.08
C CYS A 116 2.91 2.23 5.94
N ASP A 117 2.46 3.33 6.56
CA ASP A 117 3.14 4.62 6.50
C ASP A 117 4.56 4.53 7.10
N LEU A 118 4.70 3.81 8.22
CA LEU A 118 6.00 3.55 8.83
C LEU A 118 6.91 2.73 7.89
N GLY A 119 6.34 1.71 7.25
CA GLY A 119 7.06 0.89 6.27
C GLY A 119 7.56 1.73 5.10
N ILE A 120 6.73 2.62 4.55
CA ILE A 120 7.12 3.53 3.47
C ILE A 120 8.23 4.47 3.91
N TYR A 121 8.10 5.07 5.08
CA TYR A 121 9.16 5.92 5.61
C TYR A 121 10.50 5.17 5.72
N LYS A 122 10.50 3.97 6.33
CA LYS A 122 11.70 3.14 6.45
C LYS A 122 12.28 2.75 5.10
N LEU A 123 11.42 2.41 4.14
CA LEU A 123 11.81 2.07 2.78
C LEU A 123 12.49 3.25 2.08
N LEU A 124 11.95 4.46 2.22
CA LEU A 124 12.50 5.67 1.61
C LEU A 124 13.88 6.04 2.18
N VAL A 125 14.04 5.97 3.50
CA VAL A 125 15.34 6.19 4.14
C VAL A 125 16.33 5.14 3.67
N TYR A 126 15.94 3.87 3.70
CA TYR A 126 16.82 2.80 3.26
C TYR A 126 17.25 2.98 1.80
N TRP A 127 16.31 3.20 0.88
CA TRP A 127 16.63 3.40 -0.53
C TRP A 127 17.49 4.64 -0.77
N TYR A 128 17.06 5.82 -0.32
CA TYR A 128 17.67 7.08 -0.76
C TYR A 128 18.76 7.63 0.16
N VAL A 129 18.84 7.16 1.41
CA VAL A 129 19.86 7.60 2.40
C VAL A 129 20.89 6.52 2.67
N GLU A 130 20.52 5.23 2.69
CA GLU A 130 21.49 4.17 3.04
C GLU A 130 22.05 3.48 1.77
N LEU A 131 21.16 3.02 0.90
CA LEU A 131 21.50 2.18 -0.25
C LEU A 131 22.06 3.00 -1.43
N TYR A 132 21.40 4.10 -1.76
CA TYR A 132 21.77 4.98 -2.86
C TYR A 132 22.46 6.25 -2.39
N ASN A 133 23.16 6.18 -1.26
CA ASN A 133 23.89 7.29 -0.63
C ASN A 133 25.06 7.75 -1.51
N ASP A 134 24.74 8.35 -2.65
CA ASP A 134 25.54 9.09 -3.62
C ASP A 134 24.65 9.43 -4.84
N PHE A 135 23.89 10.52 -4.73
CA PHE A 135 23.86 11.49 -5.82
C PHE A 135 24.78 12.64 -5.41
N GLY A 136 26.06 12.55 -5.80
CA GLY A 136 26.92 13.73 -5.94
C GLY A 136 28.09 13.96 -4.98
N ILE A 137 28.70 12.94 -4.36
CA ILE A 137 30.00 13.14 -3.67
C ILE A 137 30.97 11.99 -4.00
N CYS A 138 31.78 12.17 -5.07
CA CYS A 138 33.16 11.63 -5.25
C CYS A 138 33.56 11.31 -6.71
N GLU A 139 33.38 12.22 -7.68
CA GLU A 139 34.19 12.17 -8.92
C GLU A 139 35.09 13.39 -9.14
N ASP A 140 34.85 14.53 -8.48
CA ASP A 140 35.69 15.71 -8.67
C ASP A 140 37.00 15.71 -7.86
N LYS A 141 37.13 14.89 -6.81
CA LYS A 141 38.40 14.77 -6.04
C LYS A 141 39.47 13.90 -6.71
N ILE A 142 39.10 13.04 -7.66
CA ILE A 142 40.07 12.21 -8.38
C ILE A 142 40.67 13.00 -9.55
N LYS A 143 39.89 13.86 -10.21
CA LYS A 143 40.42 14.79 -11.21
C LYS A 143 41.22 15.93 -10.59
N SER A 144 40.82 16.48 -9.44
CA SER A 144 41.63 17.53 -8.78
C SER A 144 42.99 17.02 -8.31
N ASN A 145 43.08 15.77 -7.83
CA ASN A 145 44.36 15.21 -7.36
C ASN A 145 45.25 14.65 -8.47
N GLN A 146 44.71 14.26 -9.63
CA GLN A 146 45.52 13.92 -10.81
C GLN A 146 45.95 15.17 -11.60
N ILE A 147 45.16 16.25 -11.58
CA ILE A 147 45.53 17.52 -12.22
C ILE A 147 46.56 18.27 -11.36
N ASN A 148 46.46 18.25 -10.03
CA ASN A 148 47.45 18.89 -9.16
C ASN A 148 48.81 18.17 -9.15
N THR A 149 48.88 16.87 -9.42
CA THR A 149 50.16 16.17 -9.61
C THR A 149 50.77 16.41 -11.00
N TYR A 150 49.95 16.64 -12.03
CA TYR A 150 50.45 17.02 -13.36
C TYR A 150 50.86 18.50 -13.49
N ILE A 151 50.24 19.40 -12.72
CA ILE A 151 50.59 20.83 -12.69
C ILE A 151 51.88 21.07 -11.88
N ASN A 152 52.07 20.38 -10.74
CA ASN A 152 53.30 20.50 -9.95
C ASN A 152 54.57 19.91 -10.63
N ILE A 153 54.42 19.08 -11.67
CA ILE A 153 55.54 18.59 -12.48
C ILE A 153 55.86 19.54 -13.65
N LYS A 154 54.90 20.35 -14.12
CA LYS A 154 55.11 21.33 -15.19
C LYS A 154 55.59 22.69 -14.69
N GLU A 155 55.24 23.11 -13.47
CA GLU A 155 55.69 24.39 -12.91
C GLU A 155 57.16 24.40 -12.46
N LYS A 156 57.81 23.23 -12.32
CA LYS A 156 59.26 23.15 -12.05
C LYS A 156 60.15 23.19 -13.30
N ASN A 157 59.60 23.09 -14.51
CA ASN A 157 60.38 22.91 -15.74
C ASN A 157 60.25 24.03 -16.79
N VAL A 158 59.65 25.20 -16.47
CA VAL A 158 59.47 26.29 -17.46
C VAL A 158 59.87 27.67 -16.92
N ASN A 159 60.91 27.74 -16.10
CA ASN A 159 61.62 29.00 -15.84
C ASN A 159 62.97 29.00 -16.55
N HIS A 160 62.96 29.04 -17.88
CA HIS A 160 64.05 29.62 -18.66
C HIS A 160 63.58 30.01 -20.07
N GLN A 161 63.96 31.23 -20.46
CA GLN A 161 64.03 31.82 -21.82
C GLN A 161 62.81 32.54 -22.42
N ASN A 162 62.79 33.86 -22.14
CA ASN A 162 62.81 35.02 -23.06
C ASN A 162 62.10 35.01 -24.44
N ASN A 163 61.36 36.11 -24.63
CA ASN A 163 61.20 36.98 -25.82
C ASN A 163 60.91 36.37 -27.20
N ASN A 164 59.71 36.62 -27.75
CA ASN A 164 59.47 37.68 -28.74
C ASN A 164 58.05 37.65 -29.32
N ASN A 165 57.67 38.81 -29.87
CA ASN A 165 56.41 39.24 -30.44
C ASN A 165 55.68 38.31 -31.45
N LYS A 166 54.36 38.58 -31.50
CA LYS A 166 53.39 38.52 -32.62
C LYS A 166 52.49 37.29 -32.82
N ASN A 167 51.20 37.65 -32.90
CA ASN A 167 50.11 37.09 -33.70
C ASN A 167 49.12 36.10 -33.05
N ASN A 168 47.89 36.62 -32.90
CA ASN A 168 46.60 36.00 -33.21
C ASN A 168 46.41 34.51 -32.86
N LYS A 169 45.65 34.26 -31.80
CA LYS A 169 44.37 33.53 -31.89
C LYS A 169 43.61 33.64 -30.56
N ASN A 170 42.50 34.37 -30.62
CA ASN A 170 41.42 34.25 -29.64
C ASN A 170 40.94 32.79 -29.60
N ASN A 171 41.26 32.08 -28.52
CA ASN A 171 40.52 30.89 -28.13
C ASN A 171 39.86 31.19 -26.77
N ASN A 172 38.57 31.49 -26.86
CA ASN A 172 37.62 31.47 -25.76
C ASN A 172 37.71 30.14 -25.01
N ASN A 173 38.23 30.14 -23.79
CA ASN A 173 37.96 29.10 -22.81
C ASN A 173 37.22 29.71 -21.61
N ASN A 174 35.91 29.86 -21.80
CA ASN A 174 34.95 29.96 -20.71
C ASN A 174 34.94 28.63 -19.93
N ASN A 175 35.79 28.54 -18.90
CA ASN A 175 35.68 27.49 -17.88
C ASN A 175 34.48 27.78 -16.97
N ASN A 176 33.29 27.43 -17.46
CA ASN A 176 32.08 27.32 -16.64
C ASN A 176 32.16 26.04 -15.78
N ASN A 177 32.77 26.16 -14.60
CA ASN A 177 32.67 25.16 -13.53
C ASN A 177 31.23 25.07 -13.02
N ASN A 178 30.44 24.15 -13.60
CA ASN A 178 29.13 23.76 -13.12
C ASN A 178 29.27 22.72 -11.99
N ASN A 179 29.57 23.18 -10.77
CA ASN A 179 29.50 22.32 -9.58
C ASN A 179 28.04 22.04 -9.22
N ILE A 180 27.62 20.78 -9.35
CA ILE A 180 26.29 20.28 -8.99
C ILE A 180 26.33 19.85 -7.53
N MET A 181 25.88 20.72 -6.63
CA MET A 181 25.64 20.36 -5.23
C MET A 181 24.20 19.82 -5.14
N PHE A 182 24.03 18.50 -5.07
CA PHE A 182 22.73 17.90 -4.78
C PHE A 182 22.33 18.29 -3.36
N SER A 183 21.20 18.99 -3.24
CA SER A 183 20.60 19.36 -1.96
C SER A 183 20.06 18.13 -1.23
N ASN A 184 20.44 17.99 0.03
CA ASN A 184 19.82 17.23 1.11
C ASN A 184 18.86 16.05 0.73
N PRO A 185 19.23 14.76 0.93
CA PRO A 185 18.35 13.62 0.61
C PRO A 185 17.02 13.64 1.39
N TYR A 186 16.96 14.36 2.52
CA TYR A 186 15.73 14.56 3.27
C TYR A 186 14.68 15.41 2.51
N ASP A 187 15.08 16.29 1.58
CA ASP A 187 14.15 17.09 0.77
C ASP A 187 13.37 16.21 -0.23
N LEU A 188 14.04 15.18 -0.79
CA LEU A 188 13.42 14.17 -1.64
C LEU A 188 12.40 13.35 -0.86
N ILE A 189 12.80 12.86 0.33
CA ILE A 189 11.91 12.07 1.21
C ILE A 189 10.68 12.89 1.58
N CYS A 190 10.85 14.16 1.98
CA CYS A 190 9.70 15.02 2.31
C CYS A 190 8.77 15.20 1.10
N THR A 191 9.31 15.39 -0.11
CA THR A 191 8.52 15.52 -1.33
C THR A 191 7.67 14.27 -1.59
N ILE A 192 8.27 13.09 -1.43
CA ILE A 192 7.56 11.81 -1.61
C ILE A 192 6.49 11.62 -0.53
N LEU A 193 6.81 11.89 0.74
CA LEU A 193 5.85 11.77 1.84
C LEU A 193 4.68 12.73 1.67
N CYS A 194 4.91 13.96 1.18
CA CYS A 194 3.82 14.87 0.82
C CYS A 194 2.91 14.25 -0.25
N CYS A 195 3.47 13.66 -1.31
CA CYS A 195 2.65 13.00 -2.34
C CYS A 195 1.85 11.82 -1.77
N HIS A 196 2.46 11.04 -0.87
CA HIS A 196 1.85 9.89 -0.21
C HIS A 196 0.67 10.27 0.68
N PHE A 197 0.87 11.22 1.60
CA PHE A 197 -0.18 11.62 2.56
C PHE A 197 -1.29 12.45 1.93
N PHE A 198 -1.00 13.22 0.86
CA PHE A 198 -2.01 13.99 0.14
C PHE A 198 -2.63 13.22 -1.03
N CYS A 199 -2.23 11.97 -1.33
CA CYS A 199 -2.90 11.17 -2.34
C CYS A 199 -4.34 10.87 -1.89
N TRP A 200 -5.32 11.46 -2.57
CA TRP A 200 -6.72 11.41 -2.14
C TRP A 200 -7.24 9.99 -2.04
N PHE A 201 -6.93 9.16 -3.03
CA PHE A 201 -7.43 7.79 -3.10
C PHE A 201 -6.78 6.90 -2.04
N TYR A 202 -5.49 7.10 -1.76
CA TYR A 202 -4.81 6.39 -0.67
C TYR A 202 -5.39 6.78 0.70
N PHE A 203 -5.51 8.09 0.96
CA PHE A 203 -6.10 8.61 2.19
C PHE A 203 -7.53 8.11 2.39
N TYR A 204 -8.31 8.06 1.31
CA TYR A 204 -9.69 7.61 1.30
C TYR A 204 -9.85 6.11 1.55
N SER A 205 -8.96 5.25 1.02
CA SER A 205 -9.19 3.79 0.96
C SER A 205 -8.47 2.97 2.04
N ILE A 206 -7.30 3.41 2.52
CA ILE A 206 -6.40 2.59 3.34
C ILE A 206 -6.96 2.21 4.72
N CYS A 207 -7.85 3.03 5.30
CA CYS A 207 -8.48 2.75 6.59
C CYS A 207 -9.81 2.00 6.46
N ARG A 208 -10.23 1.64 5.23
CA ARG A 208 -11.59 1.15 4.95
C ARG A 208 -11.63 -0.18 4.24
N THR A 209 -10.68 -0.39 3.34
CA THR A 209 -10.58 -1.66 2.62
C THR A 209 -9.85 -2.66 3.48
N SER A 210 -10.34 -3.89 3.53
CA SER A 210 -9.78 -4.95 4.37
C SER A 210 -8.56 -5.56 3.69
N SER A 211 -8.81 -6.44 2.72
CA SER A 211 -7.78 -7.24 2.08
C SER A 211 -6.79 -6.44 1.23
N HIS A 212 -7.22 -5.32 0.63
CA HIS A 212 -6.31 -4.41 -0.08
C HIS A 212 -5.34 -3.66 0.81
N SER A 213 -5.76 -3.29 2.02
CA SER A 213 -4.88 -2.62 2.98
C SER A 213 -3.84 -3.60 3.54
N PHE A 214 -4.22 -4.86 3.73
CA PHE A 214 -3.29 -5.94 4.07
C PHE A 214 -2.26 -6.20 2.95
N GLU A 215 -2.72 -6.31 1.69
CA GLU A 215 -1.84 -6.41 0.52
C GLU A 215 -0.83 -5.25 0.48
N CYS A 216 -1.30 -4.01 0.66
CA CYS A 216 -0.47 -2.81 0.72
C CYS A 216 0.61 -2.91 1.81
N LEU A 217 0.22 -3.25 3.04
CA LEU A 217 1.13 -3.40 4.18
C LEU A 217 2.23 -4.42 3.88
N PHE A 218 1.82 -5.61 3.45
CA PHE A 218 2.73 -6.73 3.24
C PHE A 218 3.63 -6.52 2.03
N ASN A 219 3.14 -5.88 0.97
CA ASN A 219 3.97 -5.46 -0.15
C ASN A 219 5.09 -4.51 0.29
N ILE A 220 4.77 -3.49 1.10
CA ILE A 220 5.76 -2.52 1.58
C ILE A 220 6.83 -3.20 2.44
N TRP A 221 6.41 -3.97 3.46
CA TRP A 221 7.34 -4.60 4.39
C TRP A 221 8.18 -5.70 3.73
N GLY A 222 7.57 -6.51 2.85
CA GLY A 222 8.30 -7.51 2.11
C GLY A 222 9.38 -6.88 1.21
N VAL A 223 9.06 -5.77 0.53
CA VAL A 223 10.01 -5.05 -0.33
C VAL A 223 11.11 -4.41 0.51
N TYR A 224 10.78 -3.87 1.68
CA TYR A 224 11.78 -3.35 2.63
C TYR A 224 12.80 -4.41 3.03
N PHE A 225 12.36 -5.59 3.47
CA PHE A 225 13.29 -6.67 3.84
C PHE A 225 14.08 -7.20 2.64
N LEU A 226 13.47 -7.33 1.46
CA LEU A 226 14.21 -7.72 0.25
C LEU A 226 15.28 -6.68 -0.12
N SER A 227 14.96 -5.40 0.04
CA SER A 227 15.89 -4.29 -0.22
C SER A 227 17.12 -4.35 0.68
N GLN A 228 17.00 -4.85 1.91
CA GLN A 228 18.14 -5.01 2.82
C GLN A 228 19.18 -6.03 2.34
N ASN A 229 18.85 -6.87 1.36
CA ASN A 229 19.80 -7.77 0.69
C ASN A 229 20.46 -7.12 -0.53
N TYR A 230 20.29 -5.81 -0.70
CA TYR A 230 21.05 -5.03 -1.66
C TYR A 230 22.18 -4.31 -0.93
N TYR A 231 23.36 -4.31 -1.55
CA TYR A 231 24.52 -3.59 -1.07
C TYR A 231 24.51 -2.15 -1.57
N PRO A 232 25.10 -1.20 -0.81
CA PRO A 232 25.30 0.15 -1.30
C PRO A 232 26.02 0.14 -2.65
N LEU A 233 25.62 1.01 -3.58
CA LEU A 233 26.19 1.05 -4.94
C LEU A 233 27.69 1.44 -4.98
N LYS A 234 28.28 1.78 -3.84
CA LYS A 234 29.67 2.22 -3.71
C LYS A 234 30.61 1.01 -3.70
N ASN A 235 31.15 0.65 -4.86
CA ASN A 235 32.46 0.01 -4.94
C ASN A 235 33.52 1.11 -4.81
N LYS A 236 34.21 1.16 -3.67
CA LYS A 236 35.62 1.52 -3.67
C LYS A 236 36.36 0.42 -2.93
N SER A 237 37.27 -0.23 -3.65
CA SER A 237 38.52 -0.71 -3.10
C SER A 237 39.05 0.27 -2.03
N ASN A 238 39.52 -0.29 -0.92
CA ASN A 238 40.42 0.34 0.07
C ASN A 238 39.83 1.31 1.13
N SER A 239 38.54 1.28 1.47
CA SER A 239 38.07 2.04 2.66
C SER A 239 37.71 1.21 3.89
N MET A 240 37.32 -0.05 3.73
CA MET A 240 36.93 -0.90 4.87
C MET A 240 38.15 -1.46 5.63
N GLU A 241 39.29 -1.60 4.94
CA GLU A 241 40.58 -1.99 5.52
C GLU A 241 41.20 -0.87 6.38
N LYS A 242 40.99 0.40 6.01
CA LYS A 242 41.51 1.54 6.77
C LYS A 242 40.77 1.80 8.08
N VAL A 243 39.47 1.51 8.15
CA VAL A 243 38.68 1.70 9.39
C VAL A 243 39.04 0.63 10.42
N HIS A 244 39.30 -0.61 9.99
CA HIS A 244 39.76 -1.67 10.90
C HIS A 244 41.20 -1.43 11.39
N ILE A 245 42.11 -0.97 10.53
CA ILE A 245 43.49 -0.62 10.93
C ILE A 245 43.53 0.61 11.86
N LEU A 246 42.64 1.60 11.69
CA LEU A 246 42.57 2.78 12.58
C LEU A 246 41.92 2.48 13.94
N LEU A 247 40.96 1.54 14.01
CA LEU A 247 40.38 1.07 15.27
C LEU A 247 41.37 0.18 16.05
N GLN A 248 42.18 -0.62 15.35
CA GLN A 248 43.20 -1.46 15.97
C GLN A 248 44.40 -0.63 16.46
N ASN A 249 44.79 0.41 15.71
CA ASN A 249 45.84 1.35 16.13
C ASN A 249 45.39 2.28 17.28
N SER A 250 44.12 2.66 17.36
CA SER A 250 43.60 3.47 18.48
C SER A 250 43.41 2.68 19.78
N LEU A 251 43.24 1.36 19.69
CA LEU A 251 43.25 0.45 20.85
C LEU A 251 44.68 0.10 21.31
N MET A 252 45.67 0.09 20.41
CA MET A 252 47.09 -0.05 20.77
C MET A 252 47.67 1.21 21.42
N ILE A 253 47.16 2.40 21.10
CA ILE A 253 47.61 3.67 21.70
C ILE A 253 46.98 3.92 23.09
N LYS A 254 45.88 3.23 23.44
CA LYS A 254 45.22 3.35 24.76
C LYS A 254 45.72 2.38 25.84
N LYS A 255 46.70 1.52 25.55
CA LYS A 255 47.33 0.61 26.53
C LYS A 255 48.76 0.96 26.94
N GLY A 256 49.24 2.16 26.59
CA GLY A 256 50.55 2.64 27.03
C GLY A 256 50.52 4.12 27.36
N LYS A 257 49.97 4.46 28.54
CA LYS A 257 50.21 5.73 29.27
C LYS A 257 49.50 5.71 30.62
N THR A 258 50.06 4.96 31.55
CA THR A 258 50.05 5.33 32.97
C THR A 258 51.51 5.65 33.34
N ASN A 259 51.70 6.70 34.13
CA ASN A 259 52.96 7.35 34.52
C ASN A 259 53.44 8.45 33.57
N LEU A 260 52.98 9.68 33.80
CA LEU A 260 53.83 10.73 34.41
C LEU A 260 52.98 11.96 34.72
N ASN A 261 52.97 12.37 35.98
CA ASN A 261 52.58 13.70 36.42
C ASN A 261 53.58 14.72 35.87
N GLU A 262 53.10 15.85 35.32
CA GLU A 262 53.66 17.17 35.63
C GLU A 262 52.87 18.33 34.97
N CYS A 263 52.37 19.21 35.85
CA CYS A 263 52.49 20.67 35.80
C CYS A 263 51.92 21.53 34.64
N THR A 264 50.78 22.14 34.99
CA THR A 264 50.52 23.61 35.07
C THR A 264 50.27 24.49 33.82
N LYS A 265 49.15 25.24 33.95
CA LYS A 265 48.83 26.63 33.51
C LYS A 265 48.69 26.85 31.99
N LEU A 266 47.57 27.35 31.44
CA LEU A 266 46.82 28.60 31.67
C LEU A 266 45.37 28.42 31.13
N LYS A 267 44.31 28.57 31.92
CA LYS A 267 43.51 29.79 32.25
C LYS A 267 42.66 30.42 31.12
N GLU A 268 41.34 30.36 31.37
CA GLU A 268 40.27 31.37 31.09
C GLU A 268 39.85 31.60 29.62
N ARG A 269 38.58 31.74 29.20
CA ARG A 269 37.23 31.98 29.80
C ARG A 269 36.22 31.89 28.60
N ARG A 270 35.11 31.14 28.57
CA ARG A 270 33.68 31.42 28.96
C ARG A 270 32.81 30.39 28.16
N GLU A 271 31.96 29.56 28.77
CA GLU A 271 30.48 29.74 28.96
C GLU A 271 29.76 30.06 27.62
N ASP A 272 28.81 29.28 27.07
CA ASP A 272 27.71 28.51 27.66
C ASP A 272 27.16 27.37 26.75
N HIS A 273 26.42 26.45 27.39
CA HIS A 273 25.29 25.62 26.93
C HIS A 273 25.45 24.18 26.37
N HIS A 274 24.80 23.30 27.14
CA HIS A 274 24.06 22.08 26.80
C HIS A 274 24.82 20.78 26.50
N ASP A 275 24.79 19.86 27.48
CA ASP A 275 24.44 18.44 27.26
C ASP A 275 24.24 17.75 28.60
N PHE A 276 23.12 17.04 28.78
CA PHE A 276 23.02 15.77 29.51
C PHE A 276 21.56 15.32 29.50
N TYR A 277 21.24 14.25 28.75
CA TYR A 277 20.49 13.12 29.30
C TYR A 277 20.82 11.86 28.48
N ALA A 278 21.29 10.87 29.25
CA ALA A 278 21.66 9.55 28.84
C ALA A 278 20.48 8.74 28.30
N TYR A 279 20.76 7.77 27.43
CA TYR A 279 19.89 6.62 27.27
C TYR A 279 20.72 5.34 27.13
N GLU A 280 20.37 4.42 28.02
CA GLU A 280 20.89 3.08 28.25
C GLU A 280 20.73 2.16 27.03
N LYS A 281 21.63 1.18 26.96
CA LYS A 281 21.48 -0.05 26.17
C LYS A 281 22.06 -1.23 26.95
N GLU A 282 21.28 -1.74 27.89
CA GLU A 282 21.23 -3.16 28.28
C GLU A 282 20.01 -3.76 27.55
N HIS A 283 19.88 -5.01 27.10
CA HIS A 283 20.50 -6.30 27.35
C HIS A 283 20.30 -7.13 26.05
N ILE A 284 21.36 -7.75 25.49
CA ILE A 284 21.39 -9.15 25.00
C ILE A 284 22.87 -9.56 24.95
N TYR A 285 23.42 -9.96 26.09
CA TYR A 285 24.60 -10.83 26.19
C TYR A 285 24.49 -11.59 27.52
N GLU A 286 23.63 -12.61 27.54
CA GLU A 286 23.69 -13.66 28.55
C GLU A 286 23.58 -15.00 27.85
N LYS A 287 24.73 -15.67 27.75
CA LYS A 287 24.98 -17.12 27.76
C LYS A 287 26.25 -17.40 26.98
N GLY A 288 27.36 -17.57 27.70
CA GLY A 288 28.61 -17.99 27.09
C GLY A 288 29.87 -17.89 27.94
N THR A 289 29.80 -18.02 29.27
CA THR A 289 31.02 -18.16 30.10
C THR A 289 30.75 -19.07 31.29
N GLN A 290 30.71 -20.38 31.04
CA GLN A 290 31.07 -21.37 32.05
C GLN A 290 32.08 -22.31 31.41
N ASN A 291 33.31 -22.24 31.96
CA ASN A 291 34.43 -23.19 31.90
C ASN A 291 35.72 -22.50 31.49
N CYS A 292 36.49 -22.06 32.49
CA CYS A 292 37.95 -22.19 32.52
C CYS A 292 38.38 -22.11 33.99
N LYS A 293 38.50 -23.28 34.63
CA LYS A 293 39.28 -23.47 35.86
C LYS A 293 40.72 -23.81 35.45
N GLN A 294 41.66 -23.22 36.18
CA GLN A 294 42.97 -23.74 36.60
C GLN A 294 43.92 -24.29 35.52
N ASN A 295 45.06 -23.61 35.34
CA ASN A 295 46.34 -24.14 35.84
C ASN A 295 47.44 -23.08 35.77
N ASP A 296 48.09 -22.88 36.92
CA ASP A 296 49.39 -22.23 37.08
C ASP A 296 50.51 -23.09 36.49
N ASN A 297 51.56 -22.47 35.94
CA ASN A 297 52.95 -22.64 36.39
C ASN A 297 53.98 -21.89 35.51
N ASN A 298 55.01 -21.41 36.21
CA ASN A 298 56.20 -20.67 35.78
C ASN A 298 57.06 -21.36 34.70
N MET A 299 57.74 -20.59 33.83
CA MET A 299 59.22 -20.58 33.74
C MET A 299 59.76 -19.57 32.70
N TYR A 300 60.98 -19.12 32.98
CA TYR A 300 61.79 -18.09 32.33
C TYR A 300 62.44 -18.51 30.99
N ASP A 301 62.73 -17.47 30.20
CA ASP A 301 63.91 -17.22 29.34
C ASP A 301 64.22 -17.98 28.03
N ASN A 302 64.69 -17.12 27.10
CA ASN A 302 65.64 -17.31 25.99
C ASN A 302 65.14 -17.63 24.56
N ASN A 303 65.18 -16.55 23.77
CA ASN A 303 65.86 -16.38 22.48
C ASN A 303 65.62 -17.31 21.27
N MET A 304 65.38 -16.59 20.17
CA MET A 304 65.82 -16.82 18.78
C MET A 304 65.04 -17.80 17.89
N TYR A 305 64.41 -17.17 16.89
CA TYR A 305 64.12 -17.62 15.53
C TYR A 305 63.29 -18.89 15.34
N GLY A 306 62.01 -18.70 15.02
CA GLY A 306 61.17 -19.77 14.47
C GLY A 306 59.78 -19.30 14.03
N HIS A 307 59.61 -19.14 12.73
CA HIS A 307 58.37 -19.36 11.98
C HIS A 307 57.20 -18.36 12.05
N ASN A 308 57.13 -17.59 10.96
CA ASN A 308 55.90 -17.28 10.22
C ASN A 308 54.96 -18.50 10.12
N MET A 309 53.96 -18.63 11.00
CA MET A 309 52.81 -19.51 10.74
C MET A 309 51.52 -19.21 11.54
N TYR A 310 51.48 -18.18 12.39
CA TYR A 310 50.33 -17.95 13.29
C TYR A 310 49.43 -16.74 12.95
N GLU A 311 49.86 -15.79 12.11
CA GLU A 311 49.02 -14.64 11.74
C GLU A 311 47.96 -14.97 10.67
N HIS A 312 48.12 -16.05 9.90
CA HIS A 312 47.16 -16.40 8.85
C HIS A 312 45.86 -17.01 9.38
N ASN A 313 45.86 -17.56 10.60
CA ASN A 313 44.70 -18.24 11.19
C ASN A 313 43.74 -17.32 11.96
N ILE A 314 44.21 -16.17 12.45
CA ILE A 314 43.36 -15.22 13.19
C ILE A 314 42.58 -14.30 12.22
N TYR A 315 43.19 -13.94 11.08
CA TYR A 315 42.49 -13.20 10.03
C TYR A 315 41.49 -14.08 9.26
N SER A 316 41.76 -15.38 9.11
CA SER A 316 40.84 -16.30 8.44
C SER A 316 39.63 -16.64 9.29
N THR A 317 39.78 -16.84 10.61
CA THR A 317 38.64 -17.10 11.52
C THR A 317 37.73 -15.88 11.67
N THR A 318 38.29 -14.68 11.84
CA THR A 318 37.50 -13.43 11.95
C THR A 318 36.77 -13.07 10.64
N HIS A 319 37.40 -13.32 9.47
CA HIS A 319 36.70 -13.19 8.18
C HIS A 319 35.63 -14.27 7.97
N LEU A 320 35.87 -15.51 8.38
CA LEU A 320 34.86 -16.57 8.31
C LEU A 320 33.64 -16.23 9.17
N ASP A 321 33.84 -15.74 10.40
CA ASP A 321 32.75 -15.39 11.30
C ASP A 321 31.93 -14.19 10.81
N CYS A 322 32.60 -13.15 10.30
CA CYS A 322 31.93 -12.02 9.65
C CYS A 322 31.22 -12.42 8.33
N SER A 323 31.73 -13.43 7.62
CA SER A 323 31.08 -14.00 6.45
C SER A 323 29.80 -14.77 6.78
N LYS A 324 29.86 -15.59 7.83
CA LYS A 324 28.75 -16.37 8.33
C LYS A 324 27.66 -15.47 8.89
N PHE A 325 28.03 -14.43 9.64
CA PHE A 325 27.09 -13.46 10.20
C PHE A 325 26.31 -12.68 9.11
N ASN A 326 27.01 -12.19 8.08
CA ASN A 326 26.34 -11.50 6.97
C ASN A 326 25.42 -12.44 6.18
N LYS A 327 25.80 -13.70 5.98
CA LYS A 327 24.95 -14.71 5.35
C LYS A 327 23.68 -14.98 6.16
N ILE A 328 23.79 -15.13 7.48
CA ILE A 328 22.63 -15.30 8.38
C ILE A 328 21.69 -14.10 8.27
N ARG A 329 22.23 -12.87 8.22
CA ARG A 329 21.43 -11.65 8.06
C ARG A 329 20.69 -11.62 6.72
N GLU A 330 21.37 -11.94 5.61
CA GLU A 330 20.73 -12.01 4.29
C GLU A 330 19.60 -13.06 4.26
N ILE A 331 19.82 -14.22 4.90
CA ILE A 331 18.81 -15.30 4.94
C ILE A 331 17.61 -14.84 5.75
N LYS A 332 17.85 -14.24 6.92
CA LYS A 332 16.80 -13.68 7.77
C LYS A 332 15.94 -12.66 7.03
N ASN A 333 16.57 -11.76 6.29
CA ASN A 333 15.86 -10.76 5.48
C ASN A 333 15.07 -11.40 4.33
N LEU A 334 15.63 -12.41 3.66
CA LEU A 334 14.92 -13.17 2.62
C LEU A 334 13.71 -13.89 3.20
N LEU A 335 13.84 -14.53 4.37
CA LEU A 335 12.74 -15.20 5.06
C LEU A 335 11.64 -14.22 5.47
N PHE A 336 11.99 -13.03 5.99
CA PHE A 336 10.98 -12.00 6.26
C PHE A 336 10.31 -11.50 4.99
N SER A 337 11.07 -11.28 3.91
CA SER A 337 10.49 -10.92 2.62
C SER A 337 9.50 -11.98 2.14
N LEU A 338 9.90 -13.26 2.19
CA LEU A 338 9.05 -14.39 1.81
C LEU A 338 7.80 -14.46 2.70
N PHE A 339 7.92 -14.31 4.02
CA PHE A 339 6.80 -14.24 4.96
C PHE A 339 5.75 -13.21 4.55
N PHE A 340 6.17 -11.96 4.35
CA PHE A 340 5.25 -10.91 3.95
C PHE A 340 4.69 -11.11 2.54
N SER A 341 5.50 -11.58 1.59
CA SER A 341 5.02 -11.88 0.24
C SER A 341 3.95 -12.99 0.23
N SER A 342 4.15 -14.06 1.01
CA SER A 342 3.20 -15.17 1.13
C SER A 342 1.90 -14.70 1.75
N LEU A 343 1.96 -13.88 2.81
CA LEU A 343 0.76 -13.25 3.37
C LEU A 343 0.06 -12.37 2.33
N SER A 344 0.79 -11.53 1.58
CA SER A 344 0.20 -10.69 0.52
C SER A 344 -0.57 -11.54 -0.51
N VAL A 345 0.02 -12.64 -1.00
CA VAL A 345 -0.61 -13.54 -1.97
C VAL A 345 -1.80 -14.29 -1.38
N ILE A 346 -1.75 -14.66 -0.09
CA ILE A 346 -2.86 -15.31 0.61
C ILE A 346 -4.07 -14.38 0.71
N PHE A 347 -3.85 -13.14 1.14
CA PHE A 347 -4.93 -12.14 1.19
C PHE A 347 -5.41 -11.78 -0.21
N ARG A 348 -4.48 -11.69 -1.17
CA ARG A 348 -4.72 -11.27 -2.55
C ARG A 348 -3.92 -12.10 -3.55
N PRO A 349 -4.55 -13.12 -4.15
CA PRO A 349 -3.95 -13.96 -5.19
C PRO A 349 -3.28 -13.20 -6.34
N ASN A 350 -3.81 -12.02 -6.70
CA ASN A 350 -3.27 -11.18 -7.78
C ASN A 350 -1.81 -10.76 -7.53
N ALA A 351 -1.44 -10.51 -6.27
CA ALA A 351 -0.08 -10.07 -5.90
C ALA A 351 1.03 -11.09 -6.24
N LEU A 352 0.66 -12.31 -6.65
CA LEU A 352 1.60 -13.33 -7.08
C LEU A 352 2.50 -12.85 -8.22
N ILE A 353 1.95 -12.10 -9.20
CA ILE A 353 2.73 -11.68 -10.38
C ILE A 353 3.76 -10.63 -10.00
N PHE A 354 3.37 -9.65 -9.19
CA PHE A 354 4.30 -8.69 -8.57
C PHE A 354 5.46 -9.40 -7.83
N TRP A 355 5.15 -10.37 -6.96
CA TRP A 355 6.17 -11.04 -6.16
C TRP A 355 7.06 -12.00 -6.94
N LEU A 356 6.49 -12.78 -7.87
CA LEU A 356 7.27 -13.65 -8.75
C LEU A 356 8.27 -12.83 -9.57
N SER A 357 7.85 -11.70 -10.13
CA SER A 357 8.75 -10.85 -10.92
C SER A 357 9.88 -10.24 -10.07
N LEU A 358 9.62 -9.84 -8.83
CA LEU A 358 10.68 -9.43 -7.89
C LEU A 358 11.68 -10.55 -7.57
N TYR A 359 11.19 -11.73 -7.21
CA TYR A 359 12.06 -12.86 -6.83
C TYR A 359 12.85 -13.42 -8.02
N ILE A 360 12.28 -13.48 -9.21
CA ILE A 360 12.99 -13.87 -10.43
C ILE A 360 14.13 -12.89 -10.71
N LEU A 361 13.87 -11.58 -10.65
CA LEU A 361 14.92 -10.58 -10.89
C LEU A 361 15.99 -10.58 -9.77
N TYR A 362 15.59 -10.82 -8.52
CA TYR A 362 16.53 -11.02 -7.41
C TYR A 362 17.38 -12.29 -7.59
N PHE A 363 16.79 -13.38 -8.06
CA PHE A 363 17.49 -14.63 -8.36
C PHE A 363 18.50 -14.44 -9.50
N ILE A 364 18.08 -13.78 -10.58
CA ILE A 364 18.96 -13.43 -11.72
C ILE A 364 20.13 -12.55 -11.25
N LYS A 365 19.87 -11.53 -10.41
CA LYS A 365 20.93 -10.71 -9.80
C LYS A 365 21.96 -11.59 -9.08
N ASN A 366 21.53 -12.56 -8.27
CA ASN A 366 22.42 -13.44 -7.51
C ASN A 366 23.21 -14.43 -8.38
N ILE A 367 22.73 -14.77 -9.57
CA ILE A 367 23.50 -15.58 -10.53
C ILE A 367 24.72 -14.79 -11.03
N PHE A 368 24.54 -13.51 -11.33
CA PHE A 368 25.57 -12.68 -11.94
C PHE A 368 26.45 -11.91 -10.95
N ASP A 369 25.92 -11.56 -9.77
CA ASP A 369 26.62 -10.78 -8.76
C ASP A 369 27.13 -11.66 -7.61
N LYS A 370 28.45 -11.87 -7.54
CA LYS A 370 29.11 -12.65 -6.48
C LYS A 370 29.26 -11.90 -5.16
N GLN A 371 28.74 -10.67 -5.04
CA GLN A 371 28.82 -9.88 -3.81
C GLN A 371 27.93 -10.42 -2.68
N ASN A 372 26.81 -11.07 -3.01
CA ASN A 372 25.92 -11.66 -2.00
C ASN A 372 26.53 -12.97 -1.48
N LYS A 373 26.40 -13.21 -0.17
CA LYS A 373 27.00 -14.39 0.47
C LYS A 373 26.10 -15.63 0.40
N ILE A 374 24.80 -15.45 0.16
CA ILE A 374 23.88 -16.55 -0.15
C ILE A 374 24.07 -17.04 -1.59
N SER A 375 24.12 -18.36 -1.76
CA SER A 375 24.15 -18.97 -3.10
C SER A 375 22.76 -18.92 -3.77
N TYR A 376 22.71 -18.73 -5.10
CA TYR A 376 21.46 -18.80 -5.86
C TYR A 376 20.71 -20.14 -5.62
N LYS A 377 21.42 -21.26 -5.42
CA LYS A 377 20.81 -22.55 -5.10
C LYS A 377 20.07 -22.50 -3.76
N GLU A 378 20.67 -21.86 -2.76
CA GLU A 378 20.05 -21.70 -1.43
C GLU A 378 18.80 -20.82 -1.52
N ILE A 379 18.84 -19.73 -2.28
CA ILE A 379 17.66 -18.88 -2.53
C ILE A 379 16.53 -19.70 -3.13
N PHE A 380 16.83 -20.52 -4.15
CA PHE A 380 15.84 -21.38 -4.80
C PHE A 380 15.22 -22.39 -3.84
N PHE A 381 16.03 -23.12 -3.06
CA PHE A 381 15.52 -24.08 -2.08
C PHE A 381 14.72 -23.41 -0.96
N ILE A 382 15.18 -22.26 -0.45
CA ILE A 382 14.44 -21.49 0.56
C ILE A 382 13.11 -21.03 -0.01
N ALA A 383 13.08 -20.45 -1.21
CA ALA A 383 11.84 -19.99 -1.84
C ALA A 383 10.86 -21.15 -2.09
N LEU A 384 11.34 -22.30 -2.57
CA LEU A 384 10.51 -23.48 -2.84
C LEU A 384 9.91 -24.05 -1.56
N THR A 385 10.73 -24.25 -0.53
CA THR A 385 10.28 -24.78 0.78
C THR A 385 9.27 -23.86 1.44
N TYR A 386 9.51 -22.54 1.42
CA TYR A 386 8.61 -21.55 1.97
C TYR A 386 7.27 -21.52 1.24
N THR A 387 7.30 -21.58 -0.10
CA THR A 387 6.08 -21.61 -0.92
C THR A 387 5.24 -22.86 -0.62
N PHE A 388 5.87 -24.03 -0.53
CA PHE A 388 5.17 -25.28 -0.18
C PHE A 388 4.58 -25.22 1.24
N PHE A 389 5.32 -24.70 2.21
CA PHE A 389 4.87 -24.55 3.59
C PHE A 389 3.63 -23.64 3.71
N PHE A 390 3.65 -22.46 3.09
CA PHE A 390 2.51 -21.54 3.17
C PHE A 390 1.29 -22.06 2.39
N LEU A 391 1.50 -22.67 1.22
CA LEU A 391 0.42 -23.28 0.44
C LEU A 391 -0.24 -24.43 1.20
N THR A 392 0.54 -25.30 1.84
CA THR A 392 -0.02 -26.42 2.62
C THR A 392 -0.83 -25.92 3.81
N ILE A 393 -0.34 -24.93 4.56
CA ILE A 393 -1.08 -24.33 5.68
C ILE A 393 -2.41 -23.73 5.22
N ILE A 394 -2.41 -22.93 4.14
CA ILE A 394 -3.65 -22.29 3.69
C ILE A 394 -4.68 -23.30 3.20
N ILE A 395 -4.24 -24.31 2.45
CA ILE A 395 -5.12 -25.40 1.98
C ILE A 395 -5.72 -26.14 3.17
N ILE A 396 -4.94 -26.45 4.21
CA ILE A 396 -5.45 -27.13 5.41
C ILE A 396 -6.50 -26.28 6.12
N ILE A 397 -6.23 -25.00 6.35
CA ILE A 397 -7.14 -24.08 7.05
C ILE A 397 -8.45 -23.92 6.28
N ASP A 398 -8.37 -23.59 4.99
CA ASP A 398 -9.56 -23.36 4.17
C ASP A 398 -10.36 -24.68 4.00
N SER A 399 -9.68 -25.81 3.74
CA SER A 399 -10.34 -27.11 3.58
C SER A 399 -11.04 -27.56 4.86
N TYR A 400 -10.43 -27.31 6.03
CA TYR A 400 -11.07 -27.62 7.31
C TYR A 400 -12.37 -26.84 7.49
N TYR A 401 -12.38 -25.55 7.14
CA TYR A 401 -13.57 -24.71 7.24
C TYR A 401 -14.68 -25.14 6.27
N PHE A 402 -14.32 -25.39 5.00
CA PHE A 402 -15.30 -25.77 3.98
C PHE A 402 -15.72 -27.25 4.03
N GLY A 403 -15.04 -28.08 4.82
CA GLY A 403 -15.37 -29.48 5.04
C GLY A 403 -14.95 -30.43 3.90
N HIS A 404 -14.18 -29.95 2.93
CA HIS A 404 -13.62 -30.73 1.82
C HIS A 404 -12.34 -30.07 1.31
N ILE A 405 -11.55 -30.79 0.52
CA ILE A 405 -10.31 -30.25 -0.06
C ILE A 405 -10.65 -29.10 -1.00
N THR A 406 -10.13 -27.91 -0.71
CA THR A 406 -10.40 -26.67 -1.46
C THR A 406 -9.12 -25.91 -1.75
N PHE A 407 -9.11 -25.22 -2.89
CA PHE A 407 -8.00 -24.36 -3.30
C PHE A 407 -8.55 -22.97 -3.67
N PRO A 408 -8.90 -22.10 -2.70
CA PRO A 408 -9.53 -20.82 -2.99
C PRO A 408 -8.71 -19.92 -3.92
N PHE A 409 -7.37 -19.95 -3.83
CA PHE A 409 -6.48 -19.23 -4.75
C PHE A 409 -6.70 -19.67 -6.21
N LEU A 410 -6.79 -20.99 -6.47
CA LEU A 410 -7.00 -21.52 -7.82
C LEU A 410 -8.40 -21.17 -8.31
N ASN A 411 -9.41 -21.30 -7.45
CA ASN A 411 -10.79 -20.94 -7.75
C ASN A 411 -10.91 -19.46 -8.11
N PHE A 412 -10.26 -18.58 -7.35
CA PHE A 412 -10.19 -17.16 -7.63
C PHE A 412 -9.56 -16.89 -9.00
N PHE A 413 -8.44 -17.54 -9.31
CA PHE A 413 -7.76 -17.38 -10.60
C PHE A 413 -8.64 -17.86 -11.77
N VAL A 414 -9.22 -19.05 -11.66
CA VAL A 414 -10.11 -19.63 -12.68
C VAL A 414 -11.33 -18.72 -12.89
N TYR A 415 -11.95 -18.22 -11.82
CA TYR A 415 -13.12 -17.36 -11.92
C TYR A 415 -12.80 -16.02 -12.60
N ASN A 416 -11.71 -15.35 -12.20
CA ASN A 416 -11.41 -14.00 -12.66
C ASN A 416 -10.69 -13.93 -14.02
N PHE A 417 -9.84 -14.90 -14.33
CA PHE A 417 -8.98 -14.82 -15.52
C PHE A 417 -9.35 -15.83 -16.62
N LEU A 418 -9.79 -17.04 -16.27
CA LEU A 418 -10.01 -18.12 -17.26
C LEU A 418 -11.48 -18.26 -17.68
N SER A 419 -12.40 -18.35 -16.73
CA SER A 419 -13.82 -18.64 -17.01
C SER A 419 -14.53 -17.49 -17.73
N GLY A 420 -14.11 -16.24 -17.49
CA GLY A 420 -14.78 -15.04 -17.98
C GLY A 420 -16.15 -14.79 -17.35
N ASN A 421 -16.55 -15.57 -16.33
CA ASN A 421 -17.81 -15.45 -15.62
C ASN A 421 -17.91 -14.14 -14.82
N ASN A 422 -16.77 -13.53 -14.47
CA ASN A 422 -16.72 -12.21 -13.83
C ASN A 422 -17.27 -11.07 -14.72
N LYS A 423 -17.46 -11.27 -16.04
CA LYS A 423 -18.16 -10.32 -16.92
C LYS A 423 -19.58 -10.01 -16.42
N TYR A 424 -20.17 -10.90 -15.61
CA TYR A 424 -21.46 -10.69 -14.94
C TYR A 424 -21.53 -9.35 -14.18
N PHE A 425 -20.42 -8.90 -13.60
CA PHE A 425 -20.32 -7.64 -12.85
C PHE A 425 -19.95 -6.42 -13.70
N GLY A 426 -19.97 -6.56 -15.02
CA GLY A 426 -19.61 -5.50 -15.97
C GLY A 426 -18.21 -5.70 -16.56
N GLY A 427 -18.02 -5.13 -17.76
CA GLY A 427 -16.78 -5.25 -18.53
C GLY A 427 -16.15 -3.91 -18.83
N HIS A 428 -14.82 -3.83 -18.75
CA HIS A 428 -14.04 -2.64 -19.07
C HIS A 428 -12.98 -2.93 -20.14
N SER A 429 -12.61 -1.89 -20.90
CA SER A 429 -11.56 -1.99 -21.93
C SER A 429 -10.21 -2.41 -21.34
N PHE A 430 -9.30 -2.91 -22.19
CA PHE A 430 -7.94 -3.28 -21.79
C PHE A 430 -7.21 -2.10 -21.12
N PHE A 431 -7.30 -0.90 -21.71
CA PHE A 431 -6.61 0.29 -21.23
C PHE A 431 -7.23 0.98 -20.00
N PHE A 432 -8.23 0.37 -19.37
CA PHE A 432 -8.96 0.97 -18.24
C PHE A 432 -8.03 1.45 -17.11
N TYR A 433 -7.02 0.67 -16.73
CA TYR A 433 -6.10 1.08 -15.67
C TYR A 433 -5.23 2.29 -16.05
N PHE A 434 -4.74 2.32 -17.30
CA PHE A 434 -3.86 3.38 -17.77
C PHE A 434 -4.57 4.69 -18.09
N PHE A 435 -5.77 4.65 -18.68
CA PHE A 435 -6.51 5.84 -19.11
C PHE A 435 -7.63 6.28 -18.18
N CYS A 436 -8.09 5.42 -17.27
CA CYS A 436 -9.14 5.77 -16.32
C CYS A 436 -8.63 5.78 -14.88
N VAL A 437 -8.03 4.68 -14.42
CA VAL A 437 -7.71 4.51 -12.99
C VAL A 437 -6.52 5.37 -12.54
N ILE A 438 -5.38 5.28 -13.22
CA ILE A 438 -4.21 6.10 -12.85
C ILE A 438 -4.53 7.60 -12.96
N PRO A 439 -5.17 8.10 -14.04
CA PRO A 439 -5.56 9.50 -14.14
C PRO A 439 -6.56 9.97 -13.07
N SER A 440 -7.51 9.12 -12.65
CA SER A 440 -8.48 9.51 -11.61
C SER A 440 -7.84 9.60 -10.23
N ILE A 441 -6.83 8.77 -9.93
CA ILE A 441 -6.09 8.80 -8.67
C ILE A 441 -5.16 10.01 -8.60
N TYR A 442 -4.34 10.22 -9.62
CA TYR A 442 -3.28 11.23 -9.58
C TYR A 442 -3.69 12.59 -10.16
N LEU A 443 -4.83 12.66 -10.85
CA LEU A 443 -5.38 13.91 -11.41
C LEU A 443 -4.31 14.63 -12.24
N THR A 444 -4.03 15.89 -11.93
CA THR A 444 -3.02 16.72 -12.59
C THR A 444 -1.57 16.28 -12.32
N LEU A 445 -1.32 15.38 -11.36
CA LEU A 445 0.01 14.77 -11.14
C LEU A 445 0.29 13.58 -12.06
N THR A 446 -0.70 13.10 -12.81
CA THR A 446 -0.54 11.96 -13.73
C THR A 446 0.62 12.12 -14.72
N PRO A 447 0.86 13.30 -15.35
CA PRO A 447 2.01 13.50 -16.21
C PRO A 447 3.37 13.28 -15.52
N CYS A 448 3.46 13.49 -14.20
CA CYS A 448 4.69 13.25 -13.44
C CYS A 448 5.06 11.76 -13.39
N LEU A 449 4.07 10.85 -13.41
CA LEU A 449 4.30 9.41 -13.53
C LEU A 449 5.03 9.10 -14.85
N PHE A 450 4.50 9.62 -15.98
CA PHE A 450 5.10 9.43 -17.30
C PHE A 450 6.48 10.12 -17.42
N TYR A 451 6.65 11.29 -16.80
CA TYR A 451 7.93 11.96 -16.75
C TYR A 451 8.98 11.18 -15.95
N GLY A 452 8.57 10.51 -14.86
CA GLY A 452 9.42 9.57 -14.12
C GLY A 452 10.00 8.49 -15.05
N TYR A 453 9.17 7.94 -15.95
CA TYR A 453 9.61 6.93 -16.93
C TYR A 453 10.65 7.48 -17.89
N TYR A 454 10.39 8.69 -18.39
CA TYR A 454 11.31 9.39 -19.26
C TYR A 454 12.68 9.61 -18.58
N ILE A 455 12.70 9.94 -17.29
CA ILE A 455 13.95 10.09 -16.51
C ILE A 455 14.71 8.76 -16.44
N ILE A 456 14.05 7.66 -16.06
CA ILE A 456 14.69 6.33 -15.99
C ILE A 456 15.25 5.94 -17.36
N TYR A 457 14.44 6.08 -18.41
CA TYR A 457 14.83 5.78 -19.78
C TYR A 457 16.07 6.58 -20.21
N ASN A 458 16.06 7.89 -20.00
CA ASN A 458 17.20 8.75 -20.32
C ASN A 458 18.45 8.38 -19.52
N HIS A 459 18.31 8.03 -18.25
CA HIS A 459 19.45 7.60 -17.44
C HIS A 459 20.08 6.31 -17.97
N ILE A 460 19.26 5.35 -18.37
CA ILE A 460 19.71 4.10 -19.01
C ILE A 460 20.40 4.42 -20.34
N MET A 461 19.76 5.20 -21.21
CA MET A 461 20.31 5.53 -22.54
C MET A 461 21.61 6.34 -22.47
N ASN A 462 21.71 7.31 -21.56
CA ASN A 462 22.94 8.08 -21.35
C ASN A 462 24.09 7.18 -20.88
N LYS A 463 23.86 6.23 -19.98
CA LYS A 463 24.91 5.28 -19.55
C LYS A 463 25.34 4.32 -20.66
N ARG A 464 24.43 3.92 -21.56
CA ARG A 464 24.77 3.10 -22.75
C ARG A 464 25.80 3.81 -23.64
N LYS A 465 25.73 5.13 -23.74
CA LYS A 465 26.64 5.96 -24.56
C LYS A 465 28.09 5.94 -24.07
N TYR A 466 28.33 5.72 -22.78
CA TYR A 466 29.67 5.73 -22.19
C TYR A 466 30.40 4.36 -22.21
N LYS A 467 29.79 3.29 -22.75
CA LYS A 467 30.36 1.93 -22.98
C LYS A 467 31.10 1.25 -21.80
N THR A 468 31.07 1.80 -20.59
CA THR A 468 31.96 1.40 -19.47
C THR A 468 31.29 0.49 -18.42
N ILE A 469 29.97 0.25 -18.47
CA ILE A 469 29.23 -0.53 -17.46
C ILE A 469 28.26 -1.52 -18.14
N ASN A 470 28.21 -2.77 -17.66
CA ASN A 470 27.20 -3.75 -18.04
C ASN A 470 25.81 -3.29 -17.56
N ILE A 471 24.98 -2.81 -18.50
CA ILE A 471 23.77 -2.04 -18.19
C ILE A 471 22.74 -2.85 -17.40
N TYR A 472 22.65 -4.15 -17.69
CA TYR A 472 21.77 -5.08 -16.99
C TYR A 472 22.16 -5.22 -15.52
N MET A 473 23.47 -5.27 -15.21
CA MET A 473 23.97 -5.29 -13.83
C MET A 473 23.65 -3.99 -13.10
N TYR A 474 23.71 -2.84 -13.79
CA TYR A 474 23.33 -1.57 -13.18
C TYR A 474 21.84 -1.53 -12.80
N ILE A 475 20.96 -2.01 -13.69
CA ILE A 475 19.52 -2.09 -13.43
C ILE A 475 19.25 -3.08 -12.27
N LEU A 476 19.87 -4.26 -12.30
CA LEU A 476 19.70 -5.29 -11.28
C LEU A 476 20.23 -4.90 -9.90
N LYS A 477 21.11 -3.90 -9.80
CA LYS A 477 21.56 -3.33 -8.51
C LYS A 477 20.60 -2.27 -7.94
N ARG A 478 19.63 -1.78 -8.71
CA ARG A 478 18.63 -0.79 -8.29
C ARG A 478 17.28 -1.47 -7.98
N ILE A 479 17.06 -1.85 -6.73
CA ILE A 479 15.81 -2.50 -6.30
C ILE A 479 14.57 -1.62 -6.54
N ASP A 480 14.67 -0.31 -6.35
CA ASP A 480 13.58 0.64 -6.65
C ASP A 480 13.09 0.53 -8.11
N TRP A 481 13.99 0.40 -9.08
CA TRP A 481 13.63 0.23 -10.49
C TRP A 481 12.96 -1.12 -10.76
N ILE A 482 13.43 -2.18 -10.11
CA ILE A 482 12.82 -3.53 -10.19
C ILE A 482 11.40 -3.48 -9.63
N VAL A 483 11.18 -2.78 -8.51
CA VAL A 483 9.85 -2.61 -7.90
C VAL A 483 8.91 -1.83 -8.80
N TYR A 484 9.38 -0.75 -9.46
CA TYR A 484 8.54 -0.04 -10.44
C TYR A 484 8.16 -0.92 -11.63
N PHE A 485 9.12 -1.70 -12.14
CA PHE A 485 8.86 -2.65 -13.22
C PHE A 485 7.84 -3.72 -12.81
N ALA A 486 8.02 -4.36 -11.66
CA ALA A 486 7.09 -5.36 -11.13
C ALA A 486 5.68 -4.79 -10.92
N THR A 487 5.59 -3.55 -10.40
CA THR A 487 4.32 -2.83 -10.25
C THR A 487 3.59 -2.64 -11.58
N HIS A 488 4.33 -2.38 -12.66
CA HIS A 488 3.71 -2.17 -13.98
C HIS A 488 3.32 -3.47 -14.65
N LEU A 489 4.12 -4.52 -14.45
CA LEU A 489 3.78 -5.86 -14.90
C LEU A 489 2.48 -6.35 -14.25
N GLU A 490 2.30 -6.07 -12.95
CA GLU A 490 1.06 -6.35 -12.24
C GLU A 490 -0.13 -5.61 -12.86
N ILE A 491 -0.04 -4.28 -13.02
CA ILE A 491 -1.11 -3.47 -13.63
C ILE A 491 -1.43 -3.93 -15.06
N LEU A 492 -0.41 -4.34 -15.82
CA LEU A 492 -0.59 -4.91 -17.15
C LEU A 492 -1.34 -6.25 -17.08
N SER A 493 -0.99 -7.12 -16.13
CA SER A 493 -1.67 -8.41 -15.95
C SER A 493 -3.14 -8.23 -15.57
N LEU A 494 -3.42 -7.33 -14.64
CA LEU A 494 -4.79 -6.95 -14.25
C LEU A 494 -5.61 -6.42 -15.44
N SER A 495 -4.96 -5.81 -16.43
CA SER A 495 -5.61 -5.30 -17.64
C SER A 495 -6.22 -6.39 -18.53
N PHE A 496 -5.79 -7.65 -18.38
CA PHE A 496 -6.38 -8.80 -19.09
C PHE A 496 -7.71 -9.28 -18.49
N SER A 497 -8.02 -8.96 -17.23
CA SER A 497 -9.31 -9.33 -16.63
C SER A 497 -10.47 -8.62 -17.33
N LYS A 498 -11.58 -9.34 -17.57
CA LYS A 498 -12.81 -8.75 -18.15
C LYS A 498 -13.43 -7.72 -17.20
N HIS A 499 -13.53 -8.07 -15.92
CA HIS A 499 -13.97 -7.18 -14.85
C HIS A 499 -12.77 -6.45 -14.23
N LYS A 500 -12.90 -5.14 -14.00
CA LYS A 500 -11.82 -4.28 -13.51
C LYS A 500 -12.36 -3.25 -12.53
N GLU A 501 -11.60 -2.92 -11.50
CA GLU A 501 -12.03 -1.95 -10.47
C GLU A 501 -10.86 -1.08 -10.00
N HIS A 502 -11.14 0.15 -9.58
CA HIS A 502 -10.11 1.08 -9.08
C HIS A 502 -9.37 0.54 -7.85
N LYS A 503 -10.08 -0.18 -6.98
CA LYS A 503 -9.56 -0.69 -5.72
C LYS A 503 -8.41 -1.68 -5.91
N ILE A 504 -8.34 -2.36 -7.06
CA ILE A 504 -7.34 -3.41 -7.31
C ILE A 504 -5.89 -2.88 -7.26
N ILE A 505 -5.68 -1.59 -7.54
CA ILE A 505 -4.35 -0.97 -7.52
C ILE A 505 -3.92 -0.51 -6.11
N ILE A 506 -4.78 -0.55 -5.09
CA ILE A 506 -4.49 0.00 -3.74
C ILE A 506 -3.18 -0.54 -3.16
N GLY A 507 -2.91 -1.85 -3.33
CA GLY A 507 -1.67 -2.50 -2.88
C GLY A 507 -0.37 -1.96 -3.48
N TYR A 508 -0.46 -1.18 -4.56
CA TYR A 508 0.67 -0.69 -5.36
C TYR A 508 0.77 0.84 -5.45
N ILE A 509 -0.26 1.56 -4.98
CA ILE A 509 -0.27 3.02 -4.90
C ILE A 509 0.99 3.57 -4.21
N PRO A 510 1.50 2.99 -3.12
CA PRO A 510 2.69 3.54 -2.47
C PRO A 510 3.90 3.57 -3.42
N PHE A 511 4.16 2.51 -4.18
CA PHE A 511 5.27 2.46 -5.14
C PHE A 511 5.10 3.45 -6.30
N LEU A 512 3.88 3.54 -6.85
CA LEU A 512 3.56 4.56 -7.87
C LEU A 512 3.76 5.98 -7.34
N THR A 513 3.45 6.22 -6.07
CA THR A 513 3.54 7.53 -5.44
C THR A 513 4.98 7.92 -5.11
N ILE A 514 5.84 6.96 -4.71
CA ILE A 514 7.29 7.16 -4.61
C ILE A 514 7.84 7.62 -5.97
N PHE A 515 7.40 6.98 -7.05
CA PHE A 515 7.86 7.32 -8.39
C PHE A 515 7.45 8.74 -8.83
N ILE A 516 6.20 9.14 -8.55
CA ILE A 516 5.70 10.49 -8.80
C ILE A 516 6.45 11.53 -7.96
N GLY A 517 6.66 11.25 -6.67
CA GLY A 517 7.40 12.15 -5.78
C GLY A 517 8.85 12.34 -6.21
N TYR A 518 9.50 11.28 -6.69
CA TYR A 518 10.84 11.36 -7.29
C TYR A 518 10.85 12.27 -8.53
N ALA A 519 9.90 12.09 -9.46
CA ALA A 519 9.78 12.93 -10.65
C ALA A 519 9.53 14.41 -10.30
N LEU A 520 8.65 14.69 -9.33
CA LEU A 520 8.37 16.03 -8.84
C LEU A 520 9.59 16.70 -8.19
N TYR A 521 10.40 15.93 -7.45
CA TYR A 521 11.64 16.43 -6.88
C TYR A 521 12.65 16.85 -7.95
N ILE A 522 12.80 16.07 -9.02
CA ILE A 522 13.67 16.43 -10.15
C ILE A 522 13.18 17.71 -10.82
N ILE A 523 11.87 17.83 -11.07
CA ILE A 523 11.27 19.07 -11.62
C ILE A 523 11.59 20.27 -10.69
N LYS A 524 11.46 20.10 -9.37
CA LYS A 524 11.80 21.14 -8.38
C LYS A 524 13.28 21.55 -8.46
N LEU A 525 14.20 20.60 -8.61
CA LEU A 525 15.63 20.89 -8.77
C LEU A 525 15.91 21.69 -10.05
N ASP A 526 15.27 21.32 -11.15
CA ASP A 526 15.41 22.04 -12.43
C ASP A 526 14.89 23.48 -12.33
N ILE A 527 13.78 23.70 -11.63
CA ILE A 527 13.25 25.05 -11.32
C ILE A 527 14.27 25.85 -10.49
N LYS A 528 14.83 25.27 -9.41
CA LYS A 528 15.80 25.95 -8.53
C LYS A 528 17.08 26.32 -9.27
N LYS A 529 17.58 25.42 -10.13
CA LYS A 529 18.78 25.65 -10.96
C LYS A 529 18.59 26.83 -11.91
N TYR A 530 17.40 26.96 -12.51
CA TYR A 530 17.09 28.07 -13.40
C TYR A 530 17.01 29.41 -12.66
N ASN A 531 16.31 29.45 -11.53
CA ASN A 531 16.20 30.67 -10.72
C ASN A 531 17.58 31.17 -10.25
N ASN A 532 18.45 30.27 -9.79
CA ASN A 532 19.81 30.65 -9.37
C ASN A 532 20.66 31.16 -10.54
N LYS A 533 20.51 30.61 -11.75
CA LYS A 533 21.18 31.14 -12.95
C LYS A 533 20.69 32.54 -13.32
N ASN A 534 19.39 32.80 -13.21
CA ASN A 534 18.84 34.12 -13.47
C ASN A 534 19.31 35.15 -12.43
N ILE A 535 19.36 34.80 -11.13
CA ILE A 535 19.86 35.69 -10.08
C ILE A 535 21.34 36.04 -10.33
N LYS A 536 22.19 35.04 -10.59
CA LYS A 536 23.61 35.28 -10.92
C LYS A 536 23.79 36.12 -12.18
N ASN A 537 22.94 35.93 -13.19
CA ASN A 537 22.97 36.78 -14.39
C ASN A 537 22.57 38.23 -14.08
N ILE A 538 21.59 38.46 -13.21
CA ILE A 538 21.18 39.81 -12.78
C ILE A 538 22.25 40.47 -11.91
N GLU A 539 22.89 39.73 -11.00
CA GLU A 539 24.01 40.21 -10.18
C GLU A 539 25.22 40.55 -11.04
N ASN A 540 25.57 39.71 -12.02
CA ASN A 540 26.63 40.00 -12.98
C ASN A 540 26.30 41.25 -13.83
N ILE A 541 25.04 41.45 -14.23
CA ILE A 541 24.61 42.66 -14.94
C ILE A 541 24.74 43.90 -14.04
N LYS A 542 24.38 43.83 -12.75
CA LYS A 542 24.58 44.93 -11.79
C LYS A 542 26.06 45.24 -11.54
N TYR A 543 26.91 44.21 -11.46
CA TYR A 543 28.36 44.37 -11.29
C TYR A 543 29.01 45.03 -12.53
N ILE A 544 28.58 44.64 -13.73
CA ILE A 544 29.02 45.26 -14.99
C ILE A 544 28.54 46.72 -15.08
N HIS A 545 27.36 47.04 -14.55
CA HIS A 545 26.83 48.41 -14.56
C HIS A 545 27.53 49.33 -13.54
N ASN A 546 28.02 48.80 -12.42
CA ASN A 546 28.82 49.58 -11.45
C ASN A 546 30.26 49.84 -11.91
N ASN A 547 30.81 49.06 -12.85
CA ASN A 547 32.18 49.22 -13.33
C ASN A 547 32.33 49.95 -14.66
N ASN A 548 31.25 50.22 -15.39
CA ASN A 548 31.32 50.91 -16.68
C ASN A 548 30.31 52.06 -16.74
N ASN A 549 30.84 53.27 -16.87
CA ASN A 549 30.08 54.45 -17.28
C ASN A 549 29.41 54.20 -18.64
N ILE A 550 28.08 54.27 -18.60
CA ILE A 550 27.14 54.84 -19.60
C ILE A 550 27.21 54.33 -21.06
N ASN A 551 26.01 53.92 -21.51
CA ASN A 551 25.52 53.79 -22.88
C ASN A 551 25.92 52.57 -23.72
N LYS A 552 25.10 51.51 -23.60
CA LYS A 552 24.54 50.85 -24.78
C LYS A 552 23.19 50.18 -24.45
N TYR A 553 22.13 50.84 -24.90
CA TYR A 553 20.82 50.21 -25.06
C TYR A 553 20.92 49.18 -26.18
N ASP A 554 21.09 47.91 -25.84
CA ASP A 554 20.89 46.83 -26.79
C ASP A 554 20.06 45.69 -26.18
N LYS A 555 18.84 45.60 -26.73
CA LYS A 555 17.94 44.44 -26.86
C LYS A 555 18.47 43.12 -26.25
N ILE A 556 18.30 42.93 -24.94
CA ILE A 556 18.23 41.59 -24.35
C ILE A 556 16.84 41.03 -24.69
N THR A 557 16.77 40.43 -25.88
CA THR A 557 15.61 39.77 -26.46
C THR A 557 15.16 38.58 -25.60
N ILE A 558 14.04 38.75 -24.89
CA ILE A 558 12.77 37.98 -24.92
C ILE A 558 12.81 36.42 -24.83
N LYS A 559 13.95 35.72 -24.84
CA LYS A 559 14.03 34.25 -24.61
C LYS A 559 13.89 33.85 -23.13
N GLY A 560 14.08 34.79 -22.20
CA GLY A 560 13.92 34.56 -20.75
C GLY A 560 12.47 34.61 -20.26
N LYS A 561 11.61 35.44 -20.87
CA LYS A 561 10.19 35.61 -20.46
C LYS A 561 9.37 34.34 -20.65
N ASN A 562 9.52 33.62 -21.77
CA ASN A 562 8.75 32.39 -22.01
C ASN A 562 9.12 31.25 -21.05
N LYS A 563 10.39 31.17 -20.63
CA LYS A 563 10.84 30.17 -19.64
C LYS A 563 10.45 30.55 -18.21
N SER A 564 10.54 31.83 -17.81
CA SER A 564 10.08 32.25 -16.48
C SER A 564 8.56 32.10 -16.30
N ILE A 565 7.77 32.40 -17.34
CA ILE A 565 6.32 32.17 -17.37
C ILE A 565 6.00 30.67 -17.26
N PHE A 566 6.73 29.81 -17.97
CA PHE A 566 6.60 28.35 -17.87
C PHE A 566 6.94 27.79 -16.48
N PHE A 567 7.87 28.41 -15.74
CA PHE A 567 8.24 27.95 -14.40
C PHE A 567 7.35 28.50 -13.28
N ILE A 568 6.89 29.75 -13.38
CA ILE A 568 5.85 30.29 -12.48
C ILE A 568 4.56 29.48 -12.66
N SER A 569 4.21 29.12 -13.90
CA SER A 569 3.09 28.22 -14.16
C SER A 569 3.33 26.81 -13.60
N SER A 570 4.57 26.29 -13.61
CA SER A 570 4.88 24.97 -13.03
C SER A 570 4.73 24.91 -11.49
N ALA A 571 5.15 25.95 -10.76
CA ALA A 571 4.96 26.01 -9.31
C ALA A 571 3.50 26.25 -8.93
N LEU A 572 2.78 27.09 -9.69
CA LEU A 572 1.34 27.28 -9.54
C LEU A 572 0.58 25.97 -9.80
N PHE A 573 0.95 25.24 -10.86
CA PHE A 573 0.37 23.95 -11.23
C PHE A 573 0.51 22.92 -10.12
N ILE A 574 1.71 22.77 -9.53
CA ILE A 574 1.93 21.85 -8.39
C ILE A 574 1.00 22.21 -7.21
N ASN A 575 0.88 23.49 -6.87
CA ASN A 575 -0.03 23.91 -5.78
C ASN A 575 -1.50 23.59 -6.12
N ILE A 576 -1.94 23.87 -7.35
CA ILE A 576 -3.29 23.53 -7.83
C ILE A 576 -3.52 22.01 -7.75
N SER A 577 -2.52 21.20 -8.10
CA SER A 577 -2.60 19.73 -7.97
C SER A 577 -2.86 19.28 -6.54
N PHE A 578 -2.12 19.81 -5.56
CA PHE A 578 -2.35 19.48 -4.15
C PHE A 578 -3.70 19.98 -3.62
N ILE A 579 -4.17 21.14 -4.09
CA ILE A 579 -5.51 21.66 -3.75
C ILE A 579 -6.59 20.73 -4.30
N LEU A 580 -6.47 20.28 -5.55
CA LEU A 580 -7.42 19.33 -6.15
C LEU A 580 -7.45 17.99 -5.39
N GLN A 581 -6.27 17.46 -5.04
CA GLN A 581 -6.16 16.26 -4.21
C GLN A 581 -6.87 16.45 -2.87
N PHE A 582 -6.66 17.60 -2.20
CA PHE A 582 -7.34 17.92 -0.95
C PHE A 582 -8.86 18.04 -1.11
N LEU A 583 -9.36 18.69 -2.16
CA LEU A 583 -10.79 18.77 -2.45
C LEU A 583 -11.40 17.37 -2.68
N CYS A 584 -10.69 16.48 -3.37
CA CYS A 584 -11.10 15.08 -3.52
C CYS A 584 -11.13 14.34 -2.17
N ILE A 585 -10.15 14.57 -1.28
CA ILE A 585 -10.19 14.00 0.09
C ILE A 585 -11.48 14.42 0.79
N LEU A 586 -11.80 15.72 0.81
CA LEU A 586 -13.00 16.23 1.46
C LEU A 586 -14.27 15.63 0.84
N PHE A 587 -14.39 15.66 -0.49
CA PHE A 587 -15.57 15.18 -1.17
C PHE A 587 -15.81 13.68 -0.98
N PHE A 588 -14.79 12.85 -1.21
CA PHE A 588 -14.96 11.40 -1.13
C PHE A 588 -15.10 10.91 0.30
N CYS A 589 -14.39 11.49 1.27
CA CYS A 589 -14.48 11.06 2.67
C CYS A 589 -15.79 11.49 3.35
N LEU A 590 -16.36 12.64 2.97
CA LEU A 590 -17.48 13.26 3.70
C LEU A 590 -18.82 13.27 2.96
N ILE A 591 -18.82 13.18 1.62
CA ILE A 591 -20.02 13.41 0.80
C ILE A 591 -20.38 12.20 -0.04
N HIS A 592 -19.43 11.70 -0.85
CA HIS A 592 -19.71 10.65 -1.84
C HIS A 592 -20.06 9.30 -1.20
N ASN A 593 -21.21 8.74 -1.56
CA ASN A 593 -21.69 7.45 -1.09
C ASN A 593 -21.84 7.38 0.45
N ARG A 594 -22.37 8.46 1.05
CA ARG A 594 -22.57 8.58 2.51
C ARG A 594 -23.85 7.88 2.99
N SER A 595 -24.89 7.84 2.15
CA SER A 595 -26.21 7.38 2.59
C SER A 595 -26.26 5.96 3.16
N PRO A 596 -25.45 4.96 2.72
CA PRO A 596 -25.55 3.62 3.30
C PRO A 596 -25.19 3.58 4.79
N GLU A 597 -24.18 4.33 5.20
CA GLU A 597 -23.82 4.49 6.62
C GLU A 597 -24.90 5.22 7.40
N GLN A 598 -25.56 6.21 6.80
CA GLN A 598 -26.65 6.95 7.46
C GLN A 598 -27.86 6.05 7.69
N VAL A 599 -28.20 5.20 6.72
CA VAL A 599 -29.31 4.25 6.86
C VAL A 599 -28.98 3.17 7.89
N ALA A 600 -27.78 2.59 7.85
CA ALA A 600 -27.34 1.63 8.87
C ALA A 600 -27.36 2.27 10.28
N SER A 601 -26.89 3.52 10.39
CA SER A 601 -26.93 4.25 11.66
C SER A 601 -28.35 4.57 12.14
N TYR A 602 -29.29 4.81 11.22
CA TYR A 602 -30.70 5.00 11.56
C TYR A 602 -31.27 3.75 12.23
N PHE A 603 -31.09 2.57 11.62
CA PHE A 603 -31.60 1.31 12.17
C PHE A 603 -30.88 0.91 13.47
N ARG A 604 -29.57 1.12 13.55
CA ARG A 604 -28.81 0.90 14.78
C ARG A 604 -29.40 1.69 15.96
N ASN A 605 -29.79 2.95 15.72
CA ASN A 605 -30.28 3.85 16.77
C ASN A 605 -31.82 3.86 16.91
N LEU A 606 -32.53 2.98 16.20
CA LEU A 606 -33.99 2.95 16.19
C LEU A 606 -34.56 2.62 17.58
N LYS A 607 -35.46 3.44 18.11
CA LYS A 607 -36.12 3.11 19.39
C LYS A 607 -37.23 2.10 19.13
N ALA A 608 -37.00 0.85 19.50
CA ALA A 608 -37.95 -0.26 19.36
C ALA A 608 -38.11 -0.97 20.71
N LYS A 609 -39.34 -1.42 21.01
CA LYS A 609 -39.61 -2.25 22.20
C LYS A 609 -39.12 -3.68 22.01
N ASP A 610 -39.23 -4.20 20.79
CA ASP A 610 -38.82 -5.53 20.41
C ASP A 610 -38.29 -5.52 18.96
N ASP A 611 -37.01 -5.87 18.80
CA ASP A 611 -36.32 -5.88 17.51
C ASP A 611 -36.82 -7.02 16.62
N GLN A 612 -37.28 -8.13 17.21
CA GLN A 612 -37.66 -9.33 16.47
C GLN A 612 -38.95 -9.15 15.67
N ASN A 613 -39.77 -8.16 16.02
CA ASN A 613 -41.00 -7.82 15.30
C ASN A 613 -40.75 -6.84 14.14
N ILE A 614 -39.52 -6.37 13.95
CA ILE A 614 -39.17 -5.40 12.93
C ILE A 614 -38.59 -6.12 11.71
N TYR A 615 -39.31 -5.98 10.59
CA TYR A 615 -38.92 -6.53 9.30
C TYR A 615 -38.43 -5.41 8.39
N ILE A 616 -37.17 -5.49 7.96
CA ILE A 616 -36.53 -4.51 7.08
C ILE A 616 -36.27 -5.18 5.74
N PHE A 617 -36.77 -4.58 4.66
CA PHE A 617 -36.52 -5.07 3.32
C PHE A 617 -35.76 -4.03 2.49
N ILE A 618 -34.56 -4.39 2.04
CA ILE A 618 -33.68 -3.54 1.23
C ILE A 618 -33.83 -3.97 -0.23
N THR A 619 -34.18 -3.05 -1.12
CA THR A 619 -34.52 -3.44 -2.50
C THR A 619 -33.31 -3.77 -3.37
N ASP A 620 -32.10 -3.44 -2.92
CA ASP A 620 -30.86 -3.70 -3.65
C ASP A 620 -29.87 -4.53 -2.81
N CYS A 621 -29.12 -5.40 -3.48
CA CYS A 621 -28.16 -6.27 -2.81
C CYS A 621 -26.94 -5.49 -2.30
N TYR A 622 -26.49 -5.80 -1.07
CA TYR A 622 -25.30 -5.20 -0.45
C TYR A 622 -25.25 -3.66 -0.49
N ASP A 623 -26.41 -3.02 -0.66
CA ASP A 623 -26.53 -1.57 -0.80
C ASP A 623 -26.26 -0.86 0.53
N ILE A 624 -26.61 -1.51 1.63
CA ILE A 624 -26.40 -1.02 3.00
C ILE A 624 -25.68 -2.08 3.83
N PRO A 625 -24.71 -1.69 4.69
CA PRO A 625 -24.10 -2.60 5.65
C PRO A 625 -25.11 -3.25 6.59
N LEU A 626 -24.94 -4.55 6.85
CA LEU A 626 -25.91 -5.38 7.58
C LEU A 626 -25.58 -5.46 9.08
N TYR A 627 -25.53 -6.66 9.66
CA TYR A 627 -25.47 -6.87 11.11
C TYR A 627 -24.13 -6.46 11.72
N SER A 628 -23.03 -6.52 10.96
CA SER A 628 -21.72 -6.00 11.40
C SER A 628 -21.70 -4.50 11.71
N HIS A 629 -22.66 -3.73 11.18
CA HIS A 629 -22.75 -2.28 11.37
C HIS A 629 -23.97 -1.87 12.20
N ILE A 630 -25.06 -2.64 12.12
CA ILE A 630 -26.30 -2.40 12.87
C ILE A 630 -26.23 -3.03 14.27
N HIS A 631 -25.70 -4.26 14.35
CA HIS A 631 -25.61 -5.11 15.55
C HIS A 631 -26.90 -5.19 16.36
N ARG A 632 -28.02 -5.50 15.68
CA ARG A 632 -29.34 -5.71 16.28
C ARG A 632 -30.06 -6.87 15.63
N LYS A 633 -30.92 -7.54 16.39
CA LYS A 633 -31.65 -8.74 15.96
C LYS A 633 -32.93 -8.41 15.16
N PHE A 634 -32.82 -7.53 14.18
CA PHE A 634 -33.90 -7.27 13.23
C PHE A 634 -34.02 -8.41 12.21
N ASN A 635 -35.20 -8.56 11.59
CA ASN A 635 -35.36 -9.45 10.44
C ASN A 635 -35.02 -8.68 9.16
N ILE A 636 -33.80 -8.83 8.67
CA ILE A 636 -33.31 -8.09 7.48
C ILE A 636 -33.37 -8.97 6.24
N GLY A 637 -34.03 -8.49 5.19
CA GLY A 637 -34.12 -9.11 3.87
C GLY A 637 -33.63 -8.17 2.78
N PHE A 638 -33.13 -8.73 1.67
CA PHE A 638 -32.77 -7.96 0.49
C PHE A 638 -33.02 -8.77 -0.80
N LEU A 639 -32.62 -8.27 -1.98
CA LEU A 639 -32.73 -8.97 -3.27
C LEU A 639 -31.39 -9.57 -3.72
N ASP A 640 -31.38 -10.84 -4.15
CA ASP A 640 -30.13 -11.58 -4.48
C ASP A 640 -29.49 -11.13 -5.77
N CYS A 641 -28.16 -11.06 -5.73
CA CYS A 641 -27.30 -10.69 -6.85
C CYS A 641 -26.14 -11.65 -7.04
N SER A 642 -26.19 -12.84 -6.41
CA SER A 642 -25.26 -13.93 -6.68
C SER A 642 -25.23 -14.25 -8.19
N PRO A 643 -24.06 -14.62 -8.74
CA PRO A 643 -23.96 -15.04 -10.13
C PRO A 643 -24.70 -16.36 -10.35
N TYR A 644 -25.21 -16.55 -11.57
CA TYR A 644 -25.91 -17.76 -12.01
C TYR A 644 -25.28 -18.28 -13.31
N ASP A 645 -25.50 -19.56 -13.62
CA ASP A 645 -25.02 -20.16 -14.86
C ASP A 645 -25.89 -19.69 -16.04
N THR A 646 -25.30 -18.94 -16.97
CA THR A 646 -26.01 -18.36 -18.11
C THR A 646 -26.44 -19.38 -19.17
N ASN A 647 -25.93 -20.62 -19.09
CA ASN A 647 -26.22 -21.66 -20.07
C ASN A 647 -27.60 -22.32 -19.86
N ASN A 648 -28.21 -22.15 -18.69
CA ASN A 648 -29.54 -22.70 -18.36
C ASN A 648 -30.59 -21.60 -18.26
N ASP A 649 -31.76 -21.84 -18.85
CA ASP A 649 -33.06 -21.13 -18.81
C ASP A 649 -33.12 -19.71 -18.25
N LYS A 650 -33.85 -18.80 -18.92
CA LYS A 650 -34.15 -17.43 -18.43
C LYS A 650 -34.76 -17.38 -17.02
N ALA A 651 -35.34 -18.48 -16.53
CA ALA A 651 -35.88 -18.64 -15.18
C ALA A 651 -34.82 -18.63 -14.04
N THR A 652 -33.53 -18.83 -14.37
CA THR A 652 -32.40 -18.96 -13.42
C THR A 652 -31.75 -17.62 -13.03
N LYS A 653 -32.23 -16.49 -13.57
CA LYS A 653 -31.71 -15.16 -13.22
C LYS A 653 -31.79 -14.90 -11.70
N SER A 654 -30.86 -14.09 -11.19
CA SER A 654 -30.88 -13.63 -9.80
C SER A 654 -32.17 -12.86 -9.46
N TRP A 655 -32.61 -12.89 -8.20
CA TRP A 655 -33.87 -12.23 -7.80
C TRP A 655 -33.91 -10.76 -8.14
N ARG A 656 -32.79 -10.04 -7.94
CA ARG A 656 -32.66 -8.65 -8.37
C ARG A 656 -32.94 -8.51 -9.87
N LYS A 657 -32.28 -9.31 -10.73
CA LYS A 657 -32.49 -9.24 -12.18
C LYS A 657 -33.90 -9.62 -12.58
N ARG A 658 -34.47 -10.70 -12.03
CA ARG A 658 -35.85 -11.12 -12.37
C ARG A 658 -36.88 -10.05 -12.06
N ILE A 659 -36.79 -9.47 -10.87
CA ILE A 659 -37.74 -8.47 -10.40
C ILE A 659 -37.64 -7.19 -11.24
N TYR A 660 -36.43 -6.72 -11.56
CA TYR A 660 -36.26 -5.46 -12.30
C TYR A 660 -36.34 -5.60 -13.82
N GLU A 661 -36.01 -6.76 -14.41
CA GLU A 661 -36.03 -6.95 -15.86
C GLU A 661 -37.40 -7.45 -16.38
N ASP A 662 -38.17 -8.21 -15.59
CA ASP A 662 -39.42 -8.85 -16.05
C ASP A 662 -40.55 -8.74 -15.00
N LYS A 663 -41.58 -7.91 -15.26
CA LYS A 663 -42.85 -7.86 -14.50
C LYS A 663 -42.70 -7.57 -12.99
N PHE A 664 -41.91 -6.54 -12.64
CA PHE A 664 -41.68 -6.06 -11.25
C PHE A 664 -42.94 -6.11 -10.38
N LYS A 665 -44.04 -5.50 -10.85
CA LYS A 665 -45.30 -5.43 -10.11
C LYS A 665 -45.83 -6.80 -9.70
N GLN A 666 -45.84 -7.79 -10.60
CA GLN A 666 -46.39 -9.11 -10.27
C GLN A 666 -45.45 -9.86 -9.33
N GLN A 667 -44.16 -9.90 -9.65
CA GLN A 667 -43.20 -10.68 -8.87
C GLN A 667 -42.99 -10.11 -7.47
N PHE A 668 -42.83 -8.79 -7.34
CA PHE A 668 -42.58 -8.14 -6.05
C PHE A 668 -43.79 -8.20 -5.13
N PHE A 669 -45.01 -8.00 -5.65
CA PHE A 669 -46.22 -8.16 -4.84
C PHE A 669 -46.41 -9.61 -4.37
N ASN A 670 -46.12 -10.60 -5.22
CA ASN A 670 -46.25 -12.01 -4.87
C ASN A 670 -45.34 -12.44 -3.71
N ILE A 671 -44.22 -11.73 -3.47
CA ILE A 671 -43.33 -12.02 -2.34
C ILE A 671 -44.03 -11.76 -1.00
N PHE A 672 -44.91 -10.76 -0.93
CA PHE A 672 -45.51 -10.28 0.32
C PHE A 672 -47.04 -10.42 0.36
N GLN A 673 -47.63 -11.24 -0.51
CA GLN A 673 -49.06 -11.51 -0.46
C GLN A 673 -49.41 -12.27 0.81
N GLU A 674 -50.25 -11.66 1.65
CA GLU A 674 -50.97 -12.37 2.71
C GLU A 674 -51.90 -13.39 2.06
N ASN A 675 -51.83 -14.66 2.49
CA ASN A 675 -52.65 -15.73 1.94
C ASN A 675 -54.14 -15.34 1.96
N LYS A 676 -54.74 -15.21 0.78
CA LYS A 676 -56.20 -15.25 0.59
C LYS A 676 -56.78 -16.67 0.66
N ASN A 677 -56.06 -17.63 1.24
CA ASN A 677 -56.48 -19.03 1.35
C ASN A 677 -56.61 -19.45 2.82
N ASN A 678 -57.59 -18.87 3.53
CA ASN A 678 -58.19 -19.52 4.71
C ASN A 678 -59.49 -20.26 4.37
N ASN A 679 -59.92 -20.29 3.10
CA ASN A 679 -61.02 -21.12 2.66
C ASN A 679 -60.51 -21.98 1.49
N ASN A 680 -60.10 -23.21 1.78
CA ASN A 680 -60.40 -24.41 1.00
C ASN A 680 -59.72 -25.62 1.64
N ASN A 681 -60.56 -26.51 2.16
CA ASN A 681 -60.23 -27.84 2.65
C ASN A 681 -59.88 -28.78 1.50
N ASP A 682 -58.79 -28.52 0.76
CA ASP A 682 -58.28 -29.46 -0.23
C ASP A 682 -56.94 -30.04 0.23
N THR A 683 -57.04 -31.09 1.03
CA THR A 683 -56.02 -32.11 1.17
C THR A 683 -55.80 -32.77 -0.19
N ASN A 684 -54.70 -32.39 -0.86
CA ASN A 684 -53.89 -33.17 -1.83
C ASN A 684 -53.44 -32.31 -3.02
N ASN A 685 -52.28 -31.65 -2.90
CA ASN A 685 -51.11 -31.89 -3.76
C ASN A 685 -50.03 -30.80 -3.60
N THR A 686 -48.82 -31.28 -3.30
CA THR A 686 -47.49 -30.64 -3.44
C THR A 686 -47.32 -29.25 -2.85
N TYR A 687 -46.90 -29.20 -1.58
CA TYR A 687 -46.25 -28.02 -1.01
C TYR A 687 -45.09 -27.59 -1.92
N ILE A 688 -45.26 -26.46 -2.61
CA ILE A 688 -44.10 -25.74 -3.14
C ILE A 688 -43.40 -25.19 -1.89
N ASP A 689 -42.25 -25.76 -1.52
CA ASP A 689 -41.39 -25.22 -0.47
C ASP A 689 -41.19 -23.73 -0.75
N THR A 690 -41.67 -22.86 0.14
CA THR A 690 -41.51 -21.41 0.02
C THR A 690 -40.57 -20.93 1.11
N ILE A 691 -39.82 -19.87 0.82
CA ILE A 691 -38.77 -19.39 1.69
C ILE A 691 -39.04 -17.94 2.08
N THR A 692 -38.82 -17.62 3.35
CA THR A 692 -38.88 -16.25 3.85
C THR A 692 -37.80 -15.38 3.22
N PRO A 693 -38.11 -14.16 2.75
CA PRO A 693 -37.13 -13.24 2.17
C PRO A 693 -36.25 -12.56 3.24
N TYR A 694 -36.39 -12.93 4.51
CA TYR A 694 -35.69 -12.34 5.65
C TYR A 694 -34.69 -13.32 6.27
N ILE A 695 -33.56 -12.77 6.72
CA ILE A 695 -32.69 -13.42 7.68
C ILE A 695 -33.33 -13.25 9.05
N ILE A 696 -33.67 -14.36 9.71
CA ILE A 696 -34.24 -14.41 11.06
C ILE A 696 -33.13 -14.79 12.05
N PRO A 697 -32.66 -13.88 12.91
CA PRO A 697 -31.47 -14.08 13.76
C PRO A 697 -31.46 -15.35 14.61
N ASP A 698 -32.62 -15.76 15.13
CA ASP A 698 -32.72 -16.93 16.03
C ASP A 698 -33.14 -18.22 15.31
N LYS A 699 -33.43 -18.18 14.00
CA LYS A 699 -33.93 -19.33 13.24
C LYS A 699 -33.08 -19.69 12.03
N SER A 700 -32.50 -18.73 11.32
CA SER A 700 -31.87 -18.97 10.03
C SER A 700 -30.48 -18.35 9.92
N PHE A 701 -29.49 -19.17 9.59
CA PHE A 701 -28.12 -18.76 9.27
C PHE A 701 -27.98 -18.16 7.86
N TYR A 702 -28.90 -18.49 6.95
CA TYR A 702 -28.78 -18.19 5.53
C TYR A 702 -29.94 -17.33 5.07
N TRP A 703 -29.64 -16.29 4.31
CA TRP A 703 -30.61 -15.75 3.38
C TRP A 703 -31.03 -16.89 2.44
N PHE A 704 -32.32 -17.16 2.43
CA PHE A 704 -33.00 -18.36 1.90
C PHE A 704 -33.19 -19.58 2.83
N GLY A 705 -32.98 -19.50 4.14
CA GLY A 705 -33.61 -20.42 5.11
C GLY A 705 -33.37 -21.94 4.95
N HIS A 706 -32.40 -22.39 4.14
CA HIS A 706 -32.22 -23.83 3.92
C HIS A 706 -31.38 -24.46 5.03
N HIS A 707 -32.04 -25.19 5.92
CA HIS A 707 -31.45 -25.87 7.09
C HIS A 707 -30.55 -27.07 6.75
N HIS A 708 -30.44 -27.47 5.48
CA HIS A 708 -29.76 -28.71 5.08
C HIS A 708 -28.37 -28.58 4.47
N PHE A 709 -27.81 -27.37 4.37
CA PHE A 709 -26.48 -27.16 3.82
C PHE A 709 -25.38 -26.90 4.87
N ASN A 710 -25.47 -27.53 6.04
CA ASN A 710 -24.28 -27.86 6.84
C ASN A 710 -24.59 -28.83 8.02
N LYS A 711 -25.35 -29.90 7.80
CA LYS A 711 -25.09 -31.09 8.64
C LYS A 711 -23.67 -31.49 8.27
N LYS A 712 -22.66 -31.12 9.07
CA LYS A 712 -21.24 -31.45 8.86
C LYS A 712 -21.16 -32.88 8.34
N LYS A 713 -21.09 -33.04 7.02
CA LYS A 713 -20.80 -34.36 6.44
C LYS A 713 -19.39 -34.68 6.91
N LYS A 714 -19.08 -35.97 7.08
CA LYS A 714 -17.69 -36.40 7.27
C LYS A 714 -16.84 -35.70 6.19
N PHE A 715 -15.69 -35.14 6.58
CA PHE A 715 -14.80 -34.41 5.68
C PHE A 715 -14.59 -35.20 4.39
N GLN A 716 -14.74 -34.54 3.24
CA GLN A 716 -14.60 -35.18 1.94
C GLN A 716 -13.21 -34.93 1.36
N TYR A 717 -12.48 -36.01 1.05
CA TYR A 717 -11.16 -35.94 0.42
C TYR A 717 -11.21 -35.69 -1.10
N ILE A 718 -12.31 -35.13 -1.62
CA ILE A 718 -12.52 -34.91 -3.06
C ILE A 718 -12.56 -33.41 -3.31
N TYR A 719 -11.70 -32.93 -4.23
CA TYR A 719 -11.78 -31.57 -4.76
C TYR A 719 -12.94 -31.45 -5.75
N GLN A 720 -13.75 -30.41 -5.61
CA GLN A 720 -14.84 -30.09 -6.53
C GLN A 720 -14.51 -28.80 -7.28
N ASN A 721 -14.64 -28.83 -8.61
CA ASN A 721 -14.55 -27.61 -9.42
C ASN A 721 -15.70 -26.65 -9.07
N ILE A 722 -15.48 -25.35 -9.30
CA ILE A 722 -16.52 -24.32 -9.11
C ILE A 722 -17.78 -24.73 -9.86
N ASN A 723 -18.87 -24.90 -9.11
CA ASN A 723 -20.15 -25.32 -9.65
C ASN A 723 -21.26 -24.37 -9.19
N PHE A 724 -21.68 -23.47 -10.10
CA PHE A 724 -22.76 -22.51 -9.81
C PHE A 724 -24.14 -23.16 -9.64
N SER A 725 -24.33 -24.40 -10.08
CA SER A 725 -25.61 -25.11 -9.88
C SER A 725 -25.95 -25.30 -8.40
N CYS A 726 -24.96 -25.29 -7.50
CA CYS A 726 -25.24 -25.33 -6.07
C CYS A 726 -25.95 -24.06 -5.56
N LEU A 727 -25.84 -22.92 -6.28
CA LEU A 727 -26.55 -21.69 -5.93
C LEU A 727 -27.99 -21.68 -6.48
N ASN A 728 -28.40 -22.70 -7.25
CA ASN A 728 -29.74 -22.78 -7.85
C ASN A 728 -30.85 -22.64 -6.81
N TYR A 729 -30.67 -23.14 -5.58
CA TYR A 729 -31.67 -22.98 -4.52
C TYR A 729 -31.99 -21.49 -4.23
N ARG A 730 -31.02 -20.58 -4.39
CA ARG A 730 -31.20 -19.14 -4.21
C ARG A 730 -32.13 -18.54 -5.27
N PHE A 731 -32.30 -19.23 -6.40
CA PHE A 731 -33.06 -18.73 -7.54
C PHE A 731 -34.38 -19.49 -7.76
N HIS A 732 -34.42 -20.82 -7.66
CA HIS A 732 -35.61 -21.58 -8.04
C HIS A 732 -36.75 -21.55 -7.02
N ILE A 733 -36.44 -21.32 -5.75
CA ILE A 733 -37.42 -21.43 -4.68
C ILE A 733 -38.16 -20.09 -4.52
N PRO A 734 -39.50 -20.04 -4.64
CA PRO A 734 -40.24 -18.79 -4.55
C PRO A 734 -40.15 -18.18 -3.15
N LEU A 735 -39.95 -16.87 -3.12
CA LEU A 735 -39.95 -16.08 -1.90
C LEU A 735 -41.39 -15.79 -1.46
N ARG A 736 -41.70 -16.07 -0.19
CA ARG A 736 -42.94 -15.65 0.48
C ARG A 736 -42.64 -15.23 1.90
N GLY A 737 -43.04 -14.02 2.28
CA GLY A 737 -42.80 -13.47 3.60
C GLY A 737 -43.88 -12.49 4.02
N GLN A 738 -43.89 -12.18 5.33
CA GLN A 738 -44.71 -11.10 5.88
C GLN A 738 -44.33 -9.76 5.25
N LEU A 739 -45.30 -8.85 5.14
CA LEU A 739 -45.04 -7.47 4.71
C LEU A 739 -44.01 -6.78 5.63
N PRO A 740 -42.99 -6.09 5.06
CA PRO A 740 -41.96 -5.44 5.85
C PRO A 740 -42.51 -4.29 6.70
N THR A 741 -41.93 -4.08 7.88
CA THR A 741 -42.16 -2.87 8.68
C THR A 741 -41.51 -1.66 7.99
N TYR A 742 -40.32 -1.86 7.43
CA TYR A 742 -39.54 -0.84 6.74
C TYR A 742 -39.10 -1.30 5.36
N ILE A 743 -39.25 -0.44 4.36
CA ILE A 743 -38.68 -0.62 3.02
C ILE A 743 -37.60 0.42 2.82
N VAL A 744 -36.44 -0.04 2.39
CA VAL A 744 -35.32 0.82 2.03
C VAL A 744 -35.05 0.70 0.54
N THR A 745 -35.03 1.84 -0.15
CA THR A 745 -34.84 1.88 -1.60
C THR A 745 -34.09 3.13 -2.06
N THR A 746 -33.64 3.12 -3.30
CA THR A 746 -32.94 4.24 -3.95
C THR A 746 -33.88 5.02 -4.86
N SER A 747 -33.51 6.25 -5.22
CA SER A 747 -34.27 7.04 -6.21
C SER A 747 -34.38 6.35 -7.58
N ILE A 748 -33.45 5.47 -7.93
CA ILE A 748 -33.52 4.69 -9.18
C ILE A 748 -34.72 3.73 -9.14
N GLN A 749 -34.88 3.00 -8.03
CA GLN A 749 -35.89 1.94 -7.92
C GLN A 749 -37.25 2.43 -7.41
N LEU A 750 -37.32 3.68 -6.95
CA LEU A 750 -38.52 4.26 -6.37
C LEU A 750 -39.71 4.27 -7.35
N THR A 751 -39.46 4.49 -8.64
CA THR A 751 -40.50 4.50 -9.68
C THR A 751 -41.22 3.15 -9.78
N HIS A 752 -40.49 2.05 -9.65
CA HIS A 752 -41.04 0.69 -9.65
C HIS A 752 -41.86 0.39 -8.38
N LEU A 753 -41.48 0.95 -7.23
CA LEU A 753 -42.08 0.69 -5.93
C LEU A 753 -43.30 1.55 -5.60
N GLN A 754 -43.51 2.68 -6.28
CA GLN A 754 -44.52 3.67 -5.90
C GLN A 754 -45.92 3.08 -5.70
N LEU A 755 -46.34 2.16 -6.59
CA LEU A 755 -47.63 1.48 -6.48
C LEU A 755 -47.70 0.52 -5.27
N PHE A 756 -46.62 -0.18 -4.95
CA PHE A 756 -46.56 -1.07 -3.79
C PHE A 756 -46.65 -0.25 -2.49
N LEU A 757 -45.90 0.85 -2.42
CA LEU A 757 -45.88 1.73 -1.26
C LEU A 757 -47.26 2.34 -0.99
N SER A 758 -47.98 2.78 -2.02
CA SER A 758 -49.33 3.31 -1.85
C SER A 758 -50.35 2.24 -1.47
N THR A 759 -50.27 1.04 -2.07
CA THR A 759 -51.22 -0.05 -1.81
C THR A 759 -51.19 -0.52 -0.35
N TYR A 760 -50.01 -0.56 0.25
CA TYR A 760 -49.81 -1.06 1.62
C TYR A 760 -49.53 0.05 2.64
N ASN A 761 -49.91 1.30 2.32
CA ASN A 761 -49.85 2.46 3.23
C ASN A 761 -48.46 2.69 3.85
N TYR A 762 -47.41 2.68 3.03
CA TYR A 762 -46.07 3.05 3.44
C TYR A 762 -45.88 4.57 3.33
N LYS A 763 -45.41 5.19 4.42
CA LYS A 763 -45.10 6.62 4.48
C LYS A 763 -43.61 6.82 4.61
N LEU A 764 -43.13 7.94 4.07
CA LEU A 764 -41.73 8.32 4.19
C LEU A 764 -41.43 8.67 5.66
N GLU A 765 -40.52 7.93 6.29
CA GLU A 765 -40.22 8.08 7.72
C GLU A 765 -39.20 9.20 7.97
N THR A 766 -38.25 9.40 7.05
CA THR A 766 -37.16 10.38 7.19
C THR A 766 -36.97 11.19 5.91
N LYS A 767 -36.32 12.36 6.02
CA LYS A 767 -35.79 13.04 4.83
C LYS A 767 -34.85 12.10 4.07
N PRO A 768 -34.87 12.09 2.73
CA PRO A 768 -34.01 11.21 1.94
C PRO A 768 -32.53 11.52 2.17
N PHE A 769 -31.73 10.46 2.25
CA PHE A 769 -30.28 10.56 2.47
C PHE A 769 -29.56 10.66 1.13
N PHE A 770 -28.79 11.72 0.92
CA PHE A 770 -27.99 11.87 -0.30
C PHE A 770 -26.86 10.83 -0.37
N SER A 771 -26.71 10.20 -1.53
CA SER A 771 -25.68 9.21 -1.78
C SER A 771 -24.57 9.75 -2.69
N TYR A 772 -24.82 9.83 -3.99
CA TYR A 772 -23.85 10.32 -4.98
C TYR A 772 -24.56 10.85 -6.22
N PHE A 773 -23.81 11.45 -7.14
CA PHE A 773 -24.33 11.93 -8.42
C PHE A 773 -24.19 10.85 -9.50
N ILE A 774 -25.24 10.64 -10.28
CA ILE A 774 -25.26 9.78 -11.48
C ILE A 774 -25.49 10.60 -12.74
N ILE A 775 -25.00 10.09 -13.86
CA ILE A 775 -25.35 10.59 -15.18
C ILE A 775 -26.52 9.75 -15.68
N ASN A 776 -27.68 10.37 -15.87
CA ASN A 776 -28.86 9.66 -16.39
C ASN A 776 -28.74 9.44 -17.92
N GLU A 777 -29.70 8.72 -18.50
CA GLU A 777 -29.74 8.45 -19.95
C GLU A 777 -29.76 9.73 -20.80
N ALA A 778 -30.36 10.81 -20.28
CA ALA A 778 -30.35 12.14 -20.89
C ALA A 778 -29.04 12.92 -20.70
N LYS A 779 -27.96 12.27 -20.22
CA LYS A 779 -26.64 12.86 -19.93
C LYS A 779 -26.68 14.01 -18.92
N ARG A 780 -27.70 14.07 -18.07
CA ARG A 780 -27.81 15.06 -16.98
C ARG A 780 -27.28 14.46 -15.68
N ILE A 781 -26.64 15.31 -14.88
CA ILE A 781 -26.18 14.96 -13.53
C ILE A 781 -27.38 15.01 -12.59
N VAL A 782 -27.73 13.88 -12.00
CA VAL A 782 -28.88 13.73 -11.09
C VAL A 782 -28.39 13.19 -9.75
N PRO A 783 -28.84 13.74 -8.61
CA PRO A 783 -28.53 13.19 -7.29
C PRO A 783 -29.26 11.87 -7.03
N LEU A 784 -28.54 10.88 -6.52
CA LEU A 784 -29.08 9.63 -5.98
C LEU A 784 -29.37 9.80 -4.49
N TYR A 785 -30.53 9.31 -4.05
CA TYR A 785 -30.91 9.30 -2.64
C TYR A 785 -31.37 7.91 -2.18
N HIS A 786 -31.17 7.64 -0.90
CA HIS A 786 -31.81 6.53 -0.18
C HIS A 786 -33.03 7.03 0.58
N TYR A 787 -34.11 6.25 0.51
CA TYR A 787 -35.38 6.50 1.16
C TYR A 787 -35.68 5.39 2.15
N ILE A 788 -36.21 5.77 3.32
CA ILE A 788 -36.73 4.84 4.33
C ILE A 788 -38.22 5.05 4.42
N PHE A 789 -38.98 4.04 4.02
CA PHE A 789 -40.43 4.00 4.14
C PHE A 789 -40.82 3.10 5.30
N LYS A 790 -41.79 3.54 6.10
CA LYS A 790 -42.37 2.77 7.20
C LYS A 790 -43.82 2.48 6.91
N ARG A 791 -44.24 1.25 7.16
CA ARG A 791 -45.63 0.85 7.07
C ARG A 791 -46.40 1.45 8.25
N THR A 792 -47.46 2.21 7.97
CA THR A 792 -48.43 2.57 9.01
C THR A 792 -49.53 1.50 9.01
N PRO A 793 -49.75 0.79 10.13
CA PRO A 793 -50.86 -0.15 10.22
C PRO A 793 -52.16 0.61 9.91
N SER A 794 -52.98 0.01 9.07
CA SER A 794 -54.29 0.52 8.65
C SER A 794 -55.27 0.59 9.81
#